data_AF-A0A5M9KYH2-F1
#
_entry.id   AF-A0A5M9KYH2-F1
#
_cell.length_a   1.000
_cell.length_b   1.000
_cell.length_c   1.000
_cell.angle_alpha   90.00
_cell.angle_beta   90.00
_cell.angle_gamma   90.00
#
_symmetry.space_group_name_H-M   'P 1'
#
loop_
_entity.id
_entity.type
_entity.pdbx_description
1 polymer ?
#
loop_
_entity_poly.entity_id
_entity_poly.type
_entity_poly.pdbx_seq_one_letter_code
_entity_poly.pdbx_strand_id
1 'polypeptide(L)'
;MNSFVFPQHAKQFSDKLSASGSDLVLYDPMRCGNAATTGFSGTNDTRHQLPMAIKQNDLLQLAHSNAEVLSYLLEDRNRRYVRMVDPESKRRLSETDLLRKLLQPGTLAEPHSRIRILIDAGAQILEHSNLGLVKAWLDIDTAAKAAVYFDTTHRAMVAYRKGMNVPLVATPFVENLEECLVYLDESHCRGTDLKLPPYARAAVTLGPHLTKDALAQAAMRMRLLGKSQSVTFFVPPEVHQSILDVRSAAKAPIESLGSPDVIRWLLQRSCNAIDQLEPLYYNQSVDYLKRTQAKLDYPDFLQTRSSRKAFLKVVRAKEQVSLKELYEPKSAQAINFVDPATFAPPLRLYATEILQRRRDLQDRGMTICSSSLEEVEQEREVEFELECVREVQPPVRFEALPIDELHRDIKQFATTGRLSMASGAFEPMFCALRKSALGFKHGTTTAASTPGRLLVSTQFTRTVDVPETNDNFLRPCHWLLWHCQKEIGMLVSPEEADRLIPILRNKLLDVPTCHLIVYAAPLTRHMLHFNDIDYYAIPCLPTTFKAPTWLKVELGIFAGRLYFEWNEYDMIMSYLGMEATREDAAEFVPSDCKETFTAKPLAFLHDWLAVRRSGLDFEHTPVGFITTGKPLSTEHSFFAALEEQEDTETELLHTTQATSNQIDGADESDDEDYDKEHLFQHNEDDNHDDFHDAQEAFDVEGNTFFDGEAYEPAQEGDGDEKEE
;
A
#
# COMPACT_ATOMS: atom_id res chain seq x y z
N MET A 1 14.96 9.09 -8.85
CA MET A 1 13.74 9.31 -9.66
C MET A 1 12.64 10.01 -8.85
N ASN A 2 12.97 10.72 -7.75
CA ASN A 2 12.00 11.05 -6.69
C ASN A 2 11.37 12.46 -6.80
N SER A 3 11.41 13.10 -7.97
CA SER A 3 10.96 14.49 -8.15
C SER A 3 9.76 14.66 -9.09
N PHE A 4 9.21 13.57 -9.61
CA PHE A 4 8.08 13.61 -10.56
C PHE A 4 7.02 12.59 -10.15
N VAL A 5 5.79 13.06 -9.96
CA VAL A 5 4.61 12.22 -9.73
C VAL A 5 3.89 12.07 -11.06
N PHE A 6 3.81 10.84 -11.57
CA PHE A 6 3.03 10.49 -12.75
C PHE A 6 1.71 9.85 -12.32
N PRO A 7 0.62 10.04 -13.08
CA PRO A 7 -0.63 9.34 -12.80
C PRO A 7 -0.44 7.83 -12.98
N GLN A 8 -1.22 7.02 -12.27
CA GLN A 8 -1.12 5.55 -12.32
C GLN A 8 -1.23 5.01 -13.75
N HIS A 9 -1.99 5.69 -14.62
CA HIS A 9 -2.14 5.33 -16.03
C HIS A 9 -0.93 5.55 -16.92
N ALA A 10 0.11 6.24 -16.42
CA ALA A 10 1.39 6.35 -17.10
C ALA A 10 2.21 5.04 -17.04
N LYS A 11 1.81 4.07 -16.20
CA LYS A 11 2.41 2.73 -16.19
C LYS A 11 1.84 1.91 -17.35
N GLN A 12 2.63 1.78 -18.42
CA GLN A 12 2.21 1.19 -19.70
C GLN A 12 3.12 0.03 -20.11
N PHE A 13 2.60 -0.92 -20.89
CA PHE A 13 3.39 -1.98 -21.54
C PHE A 13 3.70 -1.61 -22.99
N SER A 14 4.59 -2.38 -23.65
CA SER A 14 4.92 -2.17 -25.07
C SER A 14 3.68 -2.37 -25.96
N ASP A 15 2.91 -3.41 -25.65
CA ASP A 15 1.77 -3.88 -26.42
C ASP A 15 0.62 -4.22 -25.45
N LYS A 16 -0.61 -3.92 -25.89
CA LYS A 16 -1.85 -4.26 -25.20
C LYS A 16 -2.71 -5.18 -26.05
N LEU A 17 -3.26 -6.19 -25.41
CA LEU A 17 -4.37 -6.99 -25.92
C LEU A 17 -5.63 -6.51 -25.20
N SER A 18 -6.63 -6.06 -25.96
CA SER A 18 -7.89 -5.62 -25.38
C SER A 18 -9.01 -6.60 -25.71
N ALA A 19 -9.93 -6.75 -24.77
CA ALA A 19 -11.23 -7.36 -24.95
C ALA A 19 -12.31 -6.40 -24.43
N SER A 20 -13.53 -6.55 -24.94
CA SER A 20 -14.68 -5.73 -24.57
C SER A 20 -15.92 -6.60 -24.42
N GLY A 21 -17.02 -6.03 -23.91
CA GLY A 21 -18.30 -6.76 -23.84
C GLY A 21 -18.80 -7.29 -25.20
N SER A 22 -18.30 -6.77 -26.32
CA SER A 22 -18.62 -7.30 -27.66
C SER A 22 -18.01 -8.68 -27.93
N ASP A 23 -16.92 -9.04 -27.24
CA ASP A 23 -16.28 -10.36 -27.37
C ASP A 23 -17.07 -11.48 -26.70
N LEU A 24 -17.94 -11.16 -25.74
CA LEU A 24 -18.86 -12.12 -25.12
C LEU A 24 -19.99 -12.55 -26.07
N VAL A 25 -20.18 -11.82 -27.17
CA VAL A 25 -21.24 -12.08 -28.13
C VAL A 25 -20.73 -13.08 -29.17
N LEU A 26 -21.33 -14.27 -29.17
CA LEU A 26 -21.10 -15.31 -30.17
C LEU A 26 -21.73 -14.86 -31.51
N TYR A 27 -20.96 -14.08 -32.25
CA TYR A 27 -21.29 -13.55 -33.55
C TYR A 27 -20.32 -14.08 -34.60
N ASP A 28 -20.87 -14.74 -35.63
CA ASP A 28 -20.12 -15.20 -36.79
C ASP A 28 -20.57 -14.39 -38.02
N PRO A 29 -19.72 -13.48 -38.55
CA PRO A 29 -20.07 -12.67 -39.72
C PRO A 29 -20.28 -13.48 -41.00
N MET A 30 -19.84 -14.75 -41.05
CA MET A 30 -19.99 -15.63 -42.21
C MET A 30 -21.28 -16.45 -42.18
N ARG A 31 -21.98 -16.51 -41.03
CA ARG A 31 -23.27 -17.20 -40.90
C ARG A 31 -24.40 -16.18 -40.94
N CYS A 32 -25.40 -16.42 -41.80
CA CYS A 32 -26.65 -15.65 -41.73
C CYS A 32 -27.43 -16.04 -40.46
N GLY A 33 -27.40 -15.18 -39.45
CA GLY A 33 -28.17 -15.34 -38.22
C GLY A 33 -27.97 -14.17 -37.25
N ASN A 34 -28.91 -13.99 -36.32
CA ASN A 34 -28.70 -13.12 -35.16
C ASN A 34 -27.63 -13.75 -34.25
N ALA A 35 -27.00 -12.95 -33.39
CA ALA A 35 -26.10 -13.46 -32.36
C ALA A 35 -26.74 -14.63 -31.59
N ALA A 36 -25.99 -15.71 -31.37
CA ALA A 36 -26.46 -16.87 -30.61
C ALA A 36 -26.54 -16.60 -29.10
N THR A 37 -26.00 -15.45 -28.66
CA THR A 37 -26.02 -15.00 -27.27
C THR A 37 -27.35 -14.33 -26.94
N THR A 38 -28.03 -14.83 -25.91
CA THR A 38 -29.21 -14.21 -25.30
C THR A 38 -28.95 -13.95 -23.83
N GLY A 39 -29.50 -12.87 -23.28
CA GLY A 39 -29.38 -12.56 -21.86
C GLY A 39 -30.54 -11.70 -21.37
N PHE A 40 -30.63 -11.55 -20.06
CA PHE A 40 -31.60 -10.66 -19.42
C PHE A 40 -30.91 -9.34 -19.07
N SER A 41 -31.41 -8.23 -19.60
CA SER A 41 -31.01 -6.90 -19.12
C SER A 41 -31.91 -6.51 -17.95
N GLY A 42 -31.31 -6.14 -16.82
CA GLY A 42 -32.07 -5.68 -15.65
C GLY A 42 -32.73 -4.33 -15.87
N THR A 43 -32.02 -3.38 -16.50
CA THR A 43 -32.47 -2.00 -16.73
C THR A 43 -32.24 -1.57 -18.18
N ASN A 44 -32.90 -0.49 -18.61
CA ASN A 44 -32.84 0.02 -20.00
C ASN A 44 -31.91 1.24 -20.14
N ASP A 45 -31.36 1.75 -19.04
CA ASP A 45 -30.63 3.03 -19.05
C ASP A 45 -29.32 2.98 -19.84
N THR A 46 -28.68 1.81 -19.90
CA THR A 46 -27.41 1.59 -20.60
C THR A 46 -27.58 0.90 -21.97
N ARG A 47 -28.81 0.83 -22.51
CA ARG A 47 -29.11 0.22 -23.81
C ARG A 47 -28.19 0.67 -24.94
N HIS A 48 -27.82 1.96 -24.93
CA HIS A 48 -26.96 2.56 -25.96
C HIS A 48 -25.53 1.98 -25.97
N GLN A 49 -25.10 1.38 -24.85
CA GLN A 49 -23.77 0.80 -24.62
C GLN A 49 -23.73 -0.71 -24.88
N LEU A 50 -24.83 -1.35 -25.32
CA LEU A 50 -24.83 -2.77 -25.65
C LEU A 50 -24.00 -3.05 -26.92
N PRO A 51 -23.36 -4.23 -27.03
CA PRO A 51 -22.72 -4.65 -28.27
C PRO A 51 -23.70 -4.59 -29.44
N MET A 52 -23.29 -4.03 -30.59
CA MET A 52 -24.22 -3.75 -31.70
C MET A 52 -24.85 -5.01 -32.32
N ALA A 53 -24.22 -6.18 -32.13
CA ALA A 53 -24.77 -7.46 -32.55
C ALA A 53 -25.95 -7.93 -31.67
N ILE A 54 -26.12 -7.36 -30.48
CA ILE A 54 -27.22 -7.62 -29.55
C ILE A 54 -28.37 -6.64 -29.81
N LYS A 55 -29.59 -7.18 -29.85
CA LYS A 55 -30.82 -6.38 -29.92
C LYS A 55 -31.60 -6.59 -28.63
N GLN A 56 -31.85 -5.48 -27.92
CA GLN A 56 -32.71 -5.51 -26.75
C GLN A 56 -34.17 -5.68 -27.16
N ASN A 57 -34.86 -6.63 -26.54
CA ASN A 57 -36.27 -6.91 -26.76
C ASN A 57 -37.09 -6.42 -25.57
N ASP A 58 -37.50 -5.15 -25.59
CA ASP A 58 -38.29 -4.55 -24.53
C ASP A 58 -39.74 -5.09 -24.56
N LEU A 59 -40.11 -5.83 -23.51
CA LEU A 59 -41.47 -6.35 -23.36
C LEU A 59 -42.43 -5.21 -23.01
N LEU A 60 -43.47 -5.00 -23.84
CA LEU A 60 -44.48 -3.95 -23.61
C LEU A 60 -45.12 -4.01 -22.21
N GLN A 61 -45.29 -5.22 -21.67
CA GLN A 61 -45.85 -5.43 -20.33
C GLN A 61 -44.97 -4.84 -19.22
N LEU A 62 -43.65 -4.73 -19.44
CA LEU A 62 -42.68 -4.21 -18.48
C LEU A 62 -42.27 -2.76 -18.77
N ALA A 63 -42.82 -2.11 -19.80
CA ALA A 63 -42.43 -0.75 -20.17
C ALA A 63 -42.61 0.29 -19.04
N HIS A 64 -43.52 0.03 -18.11
CA HIS A 64 -43.80 0.90 -16.97
C HIS A 64 -42.74 0.84 -15.86
N SER A 65 -41.96 -0.25 -15.76
CA SER A 65 -41.05 -0.49 -14.63
C SER A 65 -39.97 0.59 -14.49
N ASN A 66 -39.49 1.14 -15.61
CA ASN A 66 -38.49 2.21 -15.64
C ASN A 66 -38.99 3.50 -14.96
N ALA A 67 -40.29 3.79 -15.06
CA ALA A 67 -40.93 4.96 -14.47
C ALA A 67 -41.55 4.68 -13.09
N GLU A 68 -41.82 3.42 -12.79
CA GLU A 68 -42.49 2.98 -11.57
C GLU A 68 -41.69 3.39 -10.32
N VAL A 69 -40.40 3.06 -10.26
CA VAL A 69 -39.55 3.43 -9.11
C VAL A 69 -39.45 4.95 -8.96
N LEU A 70 -39.34 5.68 -10.07
CA LEU A 70 -39.32 7.14 -10.05
C LEU A 70 -40.63 7.71 -9.50
N SER A 71 -41.77 7.12 -9.87
CA SER A 71 -43.08 7.55 -9.36
C SER A 71 -43.16 7.43 -7.85
N TYR A 72 -42.61 6.35 -7.27
CA TYR A 72 -42.52 6.16 -5.83
C TYR A 72 -41.65 7.23 -5.18
N LEU A 73 -40.48 7.52 -5.75
CA LEU A 73 -39.56 8.55 -5.22
C LEU A 73 -40.14 9.97 -5.29
N LEU A 74 -41.12 10.21 -6.18
CA LEU A 74 -41.83 11.49 -6.30
C LEU A 74 -43.03 11.63 -5.35
N GLU A 75 -43.44 10.56 -4.67
CA GLU A 75 -44.52 10.63 -3.68
C GLU A 75 -44.17 11.52 -2.47
N ASP A 76 -45.19 12.07 -1.82
CA ASP A 76 -45.04 12.99 -0.68
C ASP A 76 -44.20 12.42 0.45
N ARG A 77 -44.26 11.10 0.70
CA ARG A 77 -43.45 10.41 1.71
C ARG A 77 -41.94 10.48 1.46
N ASN A 78 -41.53 10.70 0.20
CA ASN A 78 -40.14 10.67 -0.26
C ASN A 78 -39.60 12.06 -0.65
N ARG A 79 -40.37 13.14 -0.44
CA ARG A 79 -39.96 14.51 -0.82
C ARG A 79 -38.84 15.11 0.06
N ARG A 80 -38.51 14.48 1.19
CA ARG A 80 -37.57 15.05 2.17
C ARG A 80 -36.16 15.16 1.58
N TYR A 81 -35.61 16.36 1.70
CA TYR A 81 -34.29 16.75 1.23
C TYR A 81 -33.50 17.31 2.42
N VAL A 82 -32.37 16.69 2.74
CA VAL A 82 -31.48 17.09 3.84
C VAL A 82 -30.12 17.43 3.27
N ARG A 83 -29.69 18.69 3.45
CA ARG A 83 -28.35 19.10 3.07
C ARG A 83 -27.34 18.66 4.14
N MET A 84 -26.27 17.99 3.73
CA MET A 84 -25.19 17.50 4.58
C MET A 84 -24.17 18.61 4.84
N VAL A 85 -24.64 19.70 5.44
CA VAL A 85 -23.82 20.83 5.86
C VAL A 85 -24.11 21.16 7.30
N ASP A 86 -23.05 21.41 8.04
CA ASP A 86 -23.15 21.90 9.41
C ASP A 86 -23.82 23.29 9.41
N PRO A 87 -24.89 23.50 10.19
CA PRO A 87 -25.65 24.75 10.16
C PRO A 87 -24.82 25.98 10.53
N GLU A 88 -23.83 25.83 11.40
CA GLU A 88 -23.03 26.91 11.98
C GLU A 88 -21.79 27.22 11.13
N SER A 89 -20.93 26.23 10.92
CA SER A 89 -19.67 26.35 10.18
C SER A 89 -19.85 26.39 8.65
N LYS A 90 -21.02 26.01 8.14
CA LYS A 90 -21.31 25.84 6.70
C LYS A 90 -20.39 24.85 5.97
N ARG A 91 -19.63 24.03 6.71
CA ARG A 91 -18.76 22.98 6.16
C ARG A 91 -19.53 21.69 5.92
N ARG A 92 -18.95 20.77 5.14
CA ARG A 92 -19.47 19.41 4.97
C ARG A 92 -19.57 18.73 6.34
N LEU A 93 -20.63 17.95 6.57
CA LEU A 93 -20.73 17.13 7.79
C LEU A 93 -19.65 16.05 7.80
N SER A 94 -19.01 15.84 8.94
CA SER A 94 -18.23 14.62 9.18
C SER A 94 -19.15 13.39 9.17
N GLU A 95 -18.58 12.19 9.08
CA GLU A 95 -19.37 10.95 9.17
C GLU A 95 -20.10 10.84 10.51
N THR A 96 -19.42 11.18 11.60
CA THR A 96 -20.02 11.23 12.92
C THR A 96 -21.17 12.25 13.00
N ASP A 97 -21.04 13.41 12.36
CA ASP A 97 -22.12 14.41 12.29
C ASP A 97 -23.28 13.96 11.42
N LEU A 98 -23.01 13.25 10.32
CA LEU A 98 -24.05 12.61 9.51
C LEU A 98 -24.84 11.62 10.36
N LEU A 99 -24.18 10.75 11.12
CA LEU A 99 -24.83 9.79 12.02
C LEU A 99 -25.67 10.49 13.11
N ARG A 100 -25.18 11.58 13.69
CA ARG A 100 -25.97 12.44 14.60
C ARG A 100 -27.17 13.04 13.89
N LYS A 101 -27.03 13.45 12.64
CA LYS A 101 -28.12 13.98 11.81
C LYS A 101 -29.17 12.91 11.50
N LEU A 102 -28.81 11.64 11.36
CA LEU A 102 -29.77 10.53 11.19
C LEU A 102 -30.66 10.33 12.43
N LEU A 103 -30.14 10.62 13.63
CA LEU A 103 -30.92 10.57 14.86
C LEU A 103 -32.03 11.63 14.87
N GLN A 104 -31.75 12.81 14.31
CA GLN A 104 -32.67 13.96 14.25
C GLN A 104 -32.59 14.68 12.89
N PRO A 105 -33.16 14.10 11.83
CA PRO A 105 -33.05 14.66 10.48
C PRO A 105 -33.99 15.85 10.23
N GLY A 106 -34.97 16.08 11.10
CA GLY A 106 -35.96 17.15 11.01
C GLY A 106 -35.65 18.40 11.86
N THR A 107 -36.52 19.40 11.77
CA THR A 107 -36.61 20.53 12.70
C THR A 107 -37.42 20.15 13.95
N LEU A 108 -37.42 21.01 14.97
CA LEU A 108 -38.09 20.85 16.28
C LEU A 108 -39.56 20.38 16.25
N ALA A 109 -40.25 20.44 15.11
CA ALA A 109 -41.66 20.08 14.96
C ALA A 109 -41.95 18.59 14.76
N GLU A 110 -40.95 17.75 14.43
CA GLU A 110 -41.15 16.34 14.06
C GLU A 110 -40.19 15.39 14.82
N PRO A 111 -40.39 15.21 16.15
CA PRO A 111 -39.47 14.50 17.03
C PRO A 111 -39.34 12.99 16.77
N HIS A 112 -40.20 12.39 15.94
CA HIS A 112 -40.21 10.95 15.61
C HIS A 112 -39.59 10.61 14.25
N SER A 113 -38.72 11.48 13.71
CA SER A 113 -38.15 11.30 12.35
C SER A 113 -36.86 10.50 12.28
N ARG A 114 -36.46 9.82 13.36
CA ARG A 114 -35.22 9.03 13.45
C ARG A 114 -35.10 8.05 12.29
N ILE A 115 -33.93 8.02 11.67
CA ILE A 115 -33.58 7.11 10.58
C ILE A 115 -32.57 6.08 11.12
N ARG A 116 -32.87 4.79 10.92
CA ARG A 116 -32.01 3.66 11.34
C ARG A 116 -31.45 2.87 10.16
N ILE A 117 -31.75 3.28 8.94
CA ILE A 117 -31.27 2.63 7.73
C ILE A 117 -30.51 3.67 6.93
N LEU A 118 -29.23 3.42 6.65
CA LEU A 118 -28.38 4.25 5.82
C LEU A 118 -28.01 3.45 4.57
N ILE A 119 -28.42 3.96 3.43
CA ILE A 119 -28.12 3.43 2.11
C ILE A 119 -27.13 4.40 1.48
N ASP A 120 -25.86 4.04 1.49
CA ASP A 120 -24.79 4.87 0.96
C ASP A 120 -24.64 4.69 -0.55
N ALA A 121 -25.66 5.09 -1.30
CA ALA A 121 -25.67 5.01 -2.75
C ALA A 121 -24.65 5.99 -3.39
N GLY A 122 -24.30 7.06 -2.68
CA GLY A 122 -23.41 8.11 -3.15
C GLY A 122 -21.95 7.98 -2.71
N ALA A 123 -21.55 6.88 -2.07
CA ALA A 123 -20.21 6.67 -1.51
C ALA A 123 -19.71 7.87 -0.67
N GLN A 124 -20.52 8.28 0.31
CA GLN A 124 -20.24 9.42 1.17
C GLN A 124 -19.54 9.03 2.48
N ILE A 125 -19.40 7.73 2.75
CA ILE A 125 -18.59 7.18 3.84
C ILE A 125 -17.21 6.81 3.29
N LEU A 126 -16.17 7.49 3.73
CA LEU A 126 -14.79 7.41 3.24
C LEU A 126 -13.77 7.09 4.36
N GLU A 127 -13.99 7.62 5.57
CA GLU A 127 -13.09 7.55 6.72
C GLU A 127 -13.28 6.26 7.52
N HIS A 128 -14.53 5.85 7.76
CA HIS A 128 -14.82 4.63 8.50
C HIS A 128 -14.91 3.39 7.61
N SER A 129 -14.35 2.27 8.08
CA SER A 129 -14.75 0.95 7.58
C SER A 129 -16.22 0.66 7.92
N ASN A 130 -16.86 -0.27 7.20
CA ASN A 130 -18.26 -0.65 7.47
C ASN A 130 -18.52 -1.00 8.95
N LEU A 131 -17.60 -1.74 9.57
CA LEU A 131 -17.67 -2.09 11.01
C LEU A 131 -17.43 -0.85 11.89
N GLY A 132 -16.47 0.00 11.54
CA GLY A 132 -16.19 1.23 12.27
C GLY A 132 -17.40 2.15 12.31
N LEU A 133 -18.05 2.36 11.16
CA LEU A 133 -19.21 3.24 11.02
C LEU A 133 -20.37 2.76 11.90
N VAL A 134 -20.71 1.46 11.84
CA VAL A 134 -21.84 0.95 12.64
C VAL A 134 -21.56 0.94 14.14
N LYS A 135 -20.30 0.81 14.56
CA LYS A 135 -19.92 0.98 15.98
C LYS A 135 -20.13 2.43 16.42
N ALA A 136 -19.58 3.40 15.68
CA ALA A 136 -19.80 4.82 15.95
C ALA A 136 -21.30 5.18 15.94
N TRP A 137 -22.07 4.59 15.03
CA TRP A 137 -23.51 4.81 14.95
C TRP A 137 -24.26 4.22 16.15
N LEU A 138 -23.87 3.04 16.64
CA LEU A 138 -24.41 2.48 17.88
C LEU A 138 -24.12 3.39 19.07
N ASP A 139 -22.93 3.99 19.17
CA ASP A 139 -22.60 4.89 20.27
C ASP A 139 -23.47 6.16 20.26
N ILE A 140 -23.91 6.60 19.09
CA ILE A 140 -24.83 7.74 18.91
C ILE A 140 -26.30 7.33 19.16
N ASP A 141 -26.81 6.28 18.52
CA ASP A 141 -28.17 5.77 18.80
C ASP A 141 -28.13 4.71 19.92
N THR A 142 -28.23 5.17 21.15
CA THR A 142 -28.28 4.33 22.36
C THR A 142 -29.51 3.44 22.46
N ALA A 143 -30.57 3.70 21.69
CA ALA A 143 -31.80 2.91 21.74
C ALA A 143 -31.81 1.75 20.73
N ALA A 144 -30.85 1.67 19.81
CA ALA A 144 -30.69 0.50 18.93
C ALA A 144 -30.01 -0.65 19.68
N LYS A 145 -30.49 -1.88 19.46
CA LYS A 145 -29.97 -3.08 20.14
C LYS A 145 -28.71 -3.64 19.49
N ALA A 146 -28.62 -3.53 18.16
CA ALA A 146 -27.50 -4.00 17.35
C ALA A 146 -27.47 -3.25 16.00
N ALA A 147 -26.40 -3.42 15.24
CA ALA A 147 -26.27 -2.85 13.90
C ALA A 147 -25.88 -3.92 12.88
N VAL A 148 -26.47 -3.84 11.69
CA VAL A 148 -26.21 -4.74 10.56
C VAL A 148 -25.31 -4.04 9.56
N TYR A 149 -24.27 -4.73 9.12
CA TYR A 149 -23.32 -4.27 8.10
C TYR A 149 -22.83 -5.47 7.27
N PHE A 150 -22.13 -5.21 6.18
CA PHE A 150 -21.47 -6.25 5.39
C PHE A 150 -19.96 -6.25 5.66
N ASP A 151 -19.40 -7.43 5.94
CA ASP A 151 -17.96 -7.60 6.13
C ASP A 151 -17.19 -7.64 4.79
N THR A 152 -15.86 -7.75 4.86
CA THR A 152 -14.99 -7.85 3.69
C THR A 152 -15.21 -9.11 2.86
N THR A 153 -15.95 -10.09 3.37
CA THR A 153 -16.35 -11.31 2.66
C THR A 153 -17.75 -11.22 2.06
N HIS A 154 -18.32 -10.01 1.99
CA HIS A 154 -19.67 -9.73 1.49
C HIS A 154 -20.80 -10.46 2.26
N ARG A 155 -20.56 -10.80 3.54
CA ARG A 155 -21.58 -11.45 4.38
C ARG A 155 -22.25 -10.43 5.31
N ALA A 156 -23.56 -10.57 5.49
CA ALA A 156 -24.31 -9.76 6.44
C ALA A 156 -23.97 -10.15 7.89
N MET A 157 -23.40 -9.22 8.63
CA MET A 157 -22.94 -9.36 10.01
C MET A 157 -23.73 -8.43 10.93
N VAL A 158 -23.87 -8.83 12.20
CA VAL A 158 -24.50 -8.07 13.26
C VAL A 158 -23.45 -7.69 14.30
N ALA A 159 -23.25 -6.40 14.50
CA ALA A 159 -22.44 -5.82 15.56
C ALA A 159 -23.30 -5.52 16.79
N TYR A 160 -22.94 -6.09 17.94
CA TYR A 160 -23.52 -5.75 19.23
C TYR A 160 -22.67 -4.70 19.95
N ARG A 161 -23.31 -3.87 20.79
CA ARG A 161 -22.62 -2.85 21.59
C ARG A 161 -21.53 -3.41 22.51
N LYS A 162 -21.65 -4.67 22.93
CA LYS A 162 -20.64 -5.35 23.77
C LYS A 162 -19.42 -5.85 22.99
N GLY A 163 -19.25 -5.45 21.73
CA GLY A 163 -18.11 -5.78 20.88
C GLY A 163 -18.17 -7.15 20.18
N MET A 164 -19.27 -7.89 20.34
CA MET A 164 -19.47 -9.18 19.69
C MET A 164 -20.04 -8.98 18.27
N ASN A 165 -19.42 -9.62 17.28
CA ASN A 165 -19.88 -9.63 15.90
C ASN A 165 -20.24 -11.06 15.49
N VAL A 166 -21.44 -11.26 14.94
CA VAL A 166 -21.92 -12.59 14.52
C VAL A 166 -22.68 -12.50 13.19
N PRO A 167 -22.72 -13.57 12.38
CA PRO A 167 -23.50 -13.57 11.14
C PRO A 167 -24.99 -13.31 11.40
N LEU A 168 -25.64 -12.49 10.54
CA LEU A 168 -27.06 -12.11 10.69
C LEU A 168 -27.98 -13.34 10.82
N VAL A 169 -27.71 -14.38 10.05
CA VAL A 169 -28.47 -15.65 10.06
C VAL A 169 -28.44 -16.37 11.41
N ALA A 170 -27.44 -16.12 12.24
CA ALA A 170 -27.28 -16.71 13.56
C ALA A 170 -27.87 -15.83 14.68
N THR A 171 -28.56 -14.73 14.33
CA THR A 171 -29.12 -13.78 15.29
C THR A 171 -30.64 -13.78 15.30
N PRO A 172 -31.29 -13.35 16.40
CA PRO A 172 -32.74 -13.18 16.43
C PRO A 172 -33.26 -12.08 15.49
N PHE A 173 -32.36 -11.28 14.87
CA PHE A 173 -32.72 -10.14 14.04
C PHE A 173 -32.96 -10.49 12.56
N VAL A 174 -32.70 -11.74 12.15
CA VAL A 174 -32.83 -12.18 10.75
C VAL A 174 -34.25 -11.96 10.17
N GLU A 175 -35.28 -12.09 11.00
CA GLU A 175 -36.67 -11.90 10.61
C GLU A 175 -37.22 -10.49 10.94
N ASN A 176 -36.57 -9.75 11.84
CA ASN A 176 -37.02 -8.41 12.23
C ASN A 176 -35.84 -7.49 12.59
N LEU A 177 -35.65 -6.45 11.75
CA LEU A 177 -34.60 -5.44 11.89
C LEU A 177 -35.09 -4.12 12.54
N GLU A 178 -36.28 -4.08 13.13
CA GLU A 178 -36.91 -2.85 13.66
C GLU A 178 -36.10 -2.16 14.78
N GLU A 179 -35.41 -2.94 15.59
CA GLU A 179 -34.57 -2.45 16.69
C GLU A 179 -33.09 -2.33 16.30
N CYS A 180 -32.76 -2.55 15.02
CA CYS A 180 -31.40 -2.54 14.50
C CYS A 180 -31.11 -1.29 13.68
N LEU A 181 -29.84 -0.88 13.68
CA LEU A 181 -29.30 -0.01 12.64
C LEU A 181 -28.93 -0.87 11.45
N VAL A 182 -29.07 -0.37 10.23
CA VAL A 182 -28.70 -1.08 9.01
C VAL A 182 -27.88 -0.14 8.14
N TYR A 183 -26.67 -0.55 7.82
CA TYR A 183 -25.79 0.17 6.92
C TYR A 183 -25.54 -0.66 5.65
N LEU A 184 -25.79 -0.05 4.50
CA LEU A 184 -25.48 -0.57 3.17
C LEU A 184 -24.50 0.38 2.51
N ASP A 185 -23.28 -0.08 2.25
CA ASP A 185 -22.31 0.67 1.43
C ASP A 185 -22.70 0.62 -0.07
N GLU A 186 -21.96 1.34 -0.91
CA GLU A 186 -22.23 1.42 -2.35
C GLU A 186 -22.25 0.03 -3.03
N SER A 187 -21.27 -0.83 -2.72
CA SER A 187 -21.14 -2.15 -3.33
C SER A 187 -22.32 -3.08 -2.96
N HIS A 188 -22.80 -2.97 -1.73
CA HIS A 188 -23.90 -3.75 -1.18
C HIS A 188 -25.28 -3.10 -1.42
N CYS A 189 -25.34 -1.95 -2.11
CA CYS A 189 -26.61 -1.42 -2.63
C CYS A 189 -27.18 -2.27 -3.78
N ARG A 190 -26.39 -3.20 -4.33
CA ARG A 190 -26.78 -4.15 -5.40
C ARG A 190 -26.68 -5.59 -4.91
N GLY A 191 -27.51 -6.49 -5.45
CA GLY A 191 -27.44 -7.94 -5.19
C GLY A 191 -27.85 -8.43 -3.78
N THR A 192 -27.90 -7.56 -2.77
CA THR A 192 -28.27 -7.93 -1.39
C THR A 192 -29.77 -7.85 -1.11
N ASP A 193 -30.28 -8.69 -0.20
CA ASP A 193 -31.67 -8.66 0.25
C ASP A 193 -31.75 -8.74 1.78
N LEU A 194 -32.34 -7.72 2.41
CA LEU A 194 -32.59 -7.65 3.85
C LEU A 194 -34.07 -7.42 4.11
N LYS A 195 -34.64 -8.13 5.08
CA LYS A 195 -36.03 -7.95 5.52
C LYS A 195 -36.16 -6.68 6.37
N LEU A 196 -36.24 -5.53 5.70
CA LEU A 196 -36.41 -4.22 6.35
C LEU A 196 -37.85 -4.04 6.87
N PRO A 197 -38.05 -3.32 8.00
CA PRO A 197 -39.38 -3.14 8.60
C PRO A 197 -40.38 -2.45 7.65
N PRO A 198 -41.69 -2.76 7.74
CA PRO A 198 -42.67 -2.30 6.76
C PRO A 198 -42.89 -0.79 6.72
N TYR A 199 -42.66 -0.08 7.82
CA TYR A 199 -42.76 1.38 7.91
C TYR A 199 -41.39 2.06 8.04
N ALA A 200 -40.33 1.36 7.66
CA ALA A 200 -38.99 1.88 7.80
C ALA A 200 -38.74 3.08 6.88
N ARG A 201 -37.91 4.01 7.38
CA ARG A 201 -37.37 5.13 6.62
C ARG A 201 -35.87 4.96 6.48
N ALA A 202 -35.38 5.07 5.25
CA ALA A 202 -33.96 5.06 4.95
C ALA A 202 -33.43 6.45 4.59
N ALA A 203 -32.21 6.74 5.01
CA ALA A 203 -31.40 7.81 4.45
C ALA A 203 -30.70 7.27 3.20
N VAL A 204 -30.80 8.00 2.10
CA VAL A 204 -30.10 7.68 0.85
C VAL A 204 -29.14 8.83 0.58
N THR A 205 -27.85 8.53 0.55
CA THR A 205 -26.82 9.53 0.23
C THR A 205 -26.78 9.75 -1.28
N LEU A 206 -26.44 10.98 -1.70
CA LEU A 206 -26.18 11.31 -3.10
C LEU A 206 -24.69 11.58 -3.30
N GLY A 207 -24.16 11.18 -4.45
CA GLY A 207 -22.76 11.43 -4.84
C GLY A 207 -22.66 12.04 -6.23
N PRO A 208 -21.56 12.72 -6.58
CA PRO A 208 -21.41 13.45 -7.84
C PRO A 208 -21.55 12.57 -9.11
N HIS A 209 -21.19 11.29 -9.01
CA HIS A 209 -21.23 10.31 -10.11
C HIS A 209 -22.47 9.39 -10.06
N LEU A 210 -23.41 9.64 -9.13
CA LEU A 210 -24.59 8.79 -8.97
C LEU A 210 -25.54 8.92 -10.16
N THR A 211 -25.91 7.77 -10.74
CA THR A 211 -26.87 7.68 -11.85
C THR A 211 -28.27 7.35 -11.36
N LYS A 212 -29.28 7.59 -12.22
CA LYS A 212 -30.67 7.23 -11.95
C LYS A 212 -30.81 5.74 -11.61
N ASP A 213 -30.16 4.88 -12.38
CA ASP A 213 -30.27 3.43 -12.21
C ASP A 213 -29.68 2.98 -10.87
N ALA A 214 -28.47 3.42 -10.55
CA ALA A 214 -27.82 3.11 -9.28
C ALA A 214 -28.66 3.57 -8.07
N LEU A 215 -29.20 4.79 -8.10
CA LEU A 215 -30.11 5.26 -7.05
C LEU A 215 -31.39 4.40 -7.00
N ALA A 216 -32.01 4.10 -8.14
CA ALA A 216 -33.24 3.31 -8.17
C ALA A 216 -33.01 1.90 -7.60
N GLN A 217 -31.90 1.25 -7.94
CA GLN A 217 -31.52 -0.06 -7.41
C GLN A 217 -31.28 -0.02 -5.89
N ALA A 218 -30.59 1.02 -5.41
CA ALA A 218 -30.33 1.24 -4.00
C ALA A 218 -31.63 1.54 -3.23
N ALA A 219 -32.49 2.42 -3.76
CA ALA A 219 -33.78 2.74 -3.14
C ALA A 219 -34.70 1.51 -3.07
N MET A 220 -34.64 0.62 -4.06
CA MET A 220 -35.39 -0.63 -4.10
C MET A 220 -34.90 -1.69 -3.09
N ARG A 221 -33.82 -1.43 -2.32
CA ARG A 221 -33.57 -2.18 -1.07
C ARG A 221 -34.72 -2.01 -0.08
N MET A 222 -35.40 -0.87 -0.13
CA MET A 222 -36.71 -0.69 0.49
C MET A 222 -37.77 -1.41 -0.36
N ARG A 223 -37.93 -2.72 -0.19
CA ARG A 223 -38.85 -3.57 -0.99
C ARG A 223 -40.31 -3.11 -0.97
N LEU A 224 -40.72 -2.37 0.06
CA LEU A 224 -42.06 -1.80 0.21
C LEU A 224 -42.10 -0.30 -0.09
N LEU A 225 -41.14 0.22 -0.87
CA LEU A 225 -41.02 1.64 -1.24
C LEU A 225 -42.27 2.19 -1.93
N GLY A 226 -42.97 1.38 -2.71
CA GLY A 226 -44.24 1.73 -3.38
C GLY A 226 -45.48 1.61 -2.50
N LYS A 227 -45.35 1.23 -1.21
CA LYS A 227 -46.47 1.02 -0.30
C LYS A 227 -46.34 1.83 0.99
N SER A 228 -45.34 1.51 1.81
CA SER A 228 -45.28 1.95 3.21
C SER A 228 -43.89 2.43 3.64
N GLN A 229 -42.83 1.91 3.02
CA GLN A 229 -41.47 2.37 3.27
C GLN A 229 -41.21 3.71 2.56
N SER A 230 -40.28 4.49 3.11
CA SER A 230 -39.91 5.80 2.56
C SER A 230 -38.41 6.05 2.57
N VAL A 231 -37.94 7.00 1.77
CA VAL A 231 -36.56 7.46 1.73
C VAL A 231 -36.46 8.96 2.07
N THR A 232 -35.28 9.38 2.49
CA THR A 232 -34.91 10.78 2.67
C THR A 232 -33.55 11.00 2.02
N PHE A 233 -33.45 12.00 1.16
CA PHE A 233 -32.22 12.28 0.42
C PHE A 233 -31.26 13.10 1.28
N PHE A 234 -30.04 12.60 1.44
CA PHE A 234 -28.93 13.28 2.11
C PHE A 234 -27.95 13.75 1.05
N VAL A 235 -27.78 15.08 0.97
CA VAL A 235 -27.15 15.72 -0.17
C VAL A 235 -25.90 16.50 0.25
N PRO A 236 -24.70 16.09 -0.21
CA PRO A 236 -23.46 16.80 0.08
C PRO A 236 -23.38 18.15 -0.67
N PRO A 237 -22.49 19.07 -0.25
CA PRO A 237 -22.44 20.44 -0.75
C PRO A 237 -22.32 20.56 -2.28
N GLU A 238 -21.45 19.76 -2.89
CA GLU A 238 -21.17 19.78 -4.33
C GLU A 238 -22.34 19.24 -5.16
N VAL A 239 -23.03 18.20 -4.67
CA VAL A 239 -24.24 17.69 -5.32
C VAL A 239 -25.37 18.71 -5.18
N HIS A 240 -25.51 19.34 -4.02
CA HIS A 240 -26.51 20.39 -3.80
C HIS A 240 -26.32 21.55 -4.79
N GLN A 241 -25.08 22.03 -4.98
CA GLN A 241 -24.78 23.06 -5.96
C GLN A 241 -25.14 22.60 -7.38
N SER A 242 -24.76 21.38 -7.75
CA SER A 242 -25.10 20.84 -9.07
C SER A 242 -26.61 20.71 -9.30
N ILE A 243 -27.40 20.38 -8.28
CA ILE A 243 -28.87 20.34 -8.38
C ILE A 243 -29.41 21.76 -8.64
N LEU A 244 -28.87 22.77 -7.95
CA LEU A 244 -29.24 24.17 -8.18
C LEU A 244 -28.89 24.63 -9.59
N ASP A 245 -27.75 24.23 -10.13
CA ASP A 245 -27.32 24.58 -11.48
C ASP A 245 -28.31 24.04 -12.53
N VAL A 246 -28.69 22.77 -12.43
CA VAL A 246 -29.70 22.14 -13.31
C VAL A 246 -31.06 22.83 -13.18
N ARG A 247 -31.45 23.21 -11.95
CA ARG A 247 -32.71 23.90 -11.69
C ARG A 247 -32.74 25.31 -12.28
N SER A 248 -31.64 26.05 -12.16
CA SER A 248 -31.49 27.40 -12.69
C SER A 248 -31.58 27.41 -14.23
N ALA A 249 -30.95 26.44 -14.89
CA ALA A 249 -31.04 26.23 -16.33
C ALA A 249 -32.48 25.92 -16.78
N ALA A 250 -33.26 25.23 -15.95
CA ALA A 250 -34.66 24.89 -16.22
C ALA A 250 -35.66 26.03 -15.92
N LYS A 251 -35.22 27.19 -15.40
CA LYS A 251 -36.07 28.35 -15.04
C LYS A 251 -37.26 27.99 -14.12
N ALA A 252 -37.10 27.00 -13.25
CA ALA A 252 -38.15 26.58 -12.33
C ALA A 252 -38.33 27.59 -11.17
N PRO A 253 -39.56 27.84 -10.67
CA PRO A 253 -39.80 28.74 -9.53
C PRO A 253 -39.07 28.26 -8.27
N ILE A 254 -38.65 29.20 -7.42
CA ILE A 254 -37.88 28.98 -6.18
C ILE A 254 -38.82 28.52 -5.04
N GLU A 255 -39.29 27.29 -5.11
CA GLU A 255 -39.88 26.55 -3.98
C GLU A 255 -38.81 25.73 -3.22
N SER A 256 -39.14 25.20 -2.04
CA SER A 256 -38.26 24.30 -1.28
C SER A 256 -37.78 23.12 -2.13
N LEU A 257 -36.47 22.84 -2.13
CA LEU A 257 -35.89 21.69 -2.82
C LEU A 257 -36.49 20.38 -2.30
N GLY A 258 -36.76 19.44 -3.21
CA GLY A 258 -37.32 18.14 -2.87
C GLY A 258 -36.88 17.04 -3.82
N SER A 259 -37.55 15.89 -3.72
CA SER A 259 -37.29 14.75 -4.61
C SER A 259 -37.42 15.05 -6.11
N PRO A 260 -38.34 15.92 -6.61
CA PRO A 260 -38.38 16.23 -8.04
C PRO A 260 -37.10 16.85 -8.59
N ASP A 261 -36.43 17.69 -7.80
CA ASP A 261 -35.16 18.31 -8.18
C ASP A 261 -34.04 17.27 -8.23
N VAL A 262 -34.00 16.35 -7.25
CA VAL A 262 -33.06 15.23 -7.22
C VAL A 262 -33.24 14.31 -8.42
N ILE A 263 -34.48 13.91 -8.73
CA ILE A 263 -34.76 13.03 -9.88
C ILE A 263 -34.38 13.71 -11.20
N ARG A 264 -34.69 15.00 -11.37
CA ARG A 264 -34.29 15.76 -12.56
C ARG A 264 -32.78 15.78 -12.72
N TRP A 265 -32.07 16.05 -11.63
CA TRP A 265 -30.61 16.05 -11.62
C TRP A 265 -30.04 14.67 -11.97
N LEU A 266 -30.57 13.58 -11.40
CA LEU A 266 -30.16 12.21 -11.72
C LEU A 266 -30.37 11.82 -13.18
N LEU A 267 -31.47 12.26 -13.79
CA LEU A 267 -31.73 12.05 -15.21
C LEU A 267 -30.68 12.75 -16.07
N GLN A 268 -30.38 14.03 -15.78
CA GLN A 268 -29.33 14.76 -16.47
C GLN A 268 -27.96 14.10 -16.26
N ARG A 269 -27.65 13.64 -15.05
CA ARG A 269 -26.41 12.95 -14.73
C ARG A 269 -26.27 11.63 -15.48
N SER A 270 -27.36 10.89 -15.63
CA SER A 270 -27.38 9.65 -16.41
C SER A 270 -27.08 9.91 -17.88
N CYS A 271 -27.68 10.95 -18.47
CA CYS A 271 -27.37 11.36 -19.85
C CYS A 271 -25.90 11.77 -20.00
N ASN A 272 -25.39 12.61 -19.08
CA ASN A 272 -23.99 13.05 -19.12
C ASN A 272 -23.03 11.86 -18.97
N ALA A 273 -23.32 10.90 -18.09
CA ALA A 273 -22.52 9.70 -17.90
C ALA A 273 -22.49 8.84 -19.17
N ILE A 274 -23.63 8.69 -19.86
CA ILE A 274 -23.69 7.99 -21.15
C ILE A 274 -22.86 8.71 -22.20
N ASP A 275 -23.00 10.04 -22.33
CA ASP A 275 -22.24 10.85 -23.28
C ASP A 275 -20.72 10.79 -23.01
N GLN A 276 -20.30 10.70 -21.74
CA GLN A 276 -18.90 10.52 -21.33
C GLN A 276 -18.33 9.15 -21.70
N LEU A 277 -19.16 8.09 -21.68
CA LEU A 277 -18.75 6.73 -22.03
C LEU A 277 -18.73 6.45 -23.55
N GLU A 278 -19.41 7.28 -24.34
CA GLU A 278 -19.57 7.07 -25.78
C GLU A 278 -18.25 6.94 -26.56
N PRO A 279 -17.17 7.70 -26.28
CA PRO A 279 -15.91 7.51 -27.00
C PRO A 279 -15.19 6.23 -26.62
N LEU A 280 -15.33 5.78 -25.37
CA LEU A 280 -14.79 4.50 -24.94
C LEU A 280 -15.50 3.38 -25.71
N TYR A 281 -16.82 3.42 -25.75
CA TYR A 281 -17.63 2.50 -26.55
C TYR A 281 -17.24 2.51 -28.02
N TYR A 282 -17.01 3.69 -28.61
CA TYR A 282 -16.52 3.84 -29.98
C TYR A 282 -15.20 3.10 -30.18
N ASN A 283 -14.20 3.35 -29.32
CA ASN A 283 -12.87 2.72 -29.45
C ASN A 283 -12.95 1.20 -29.31
N GLN A 284 -13.63 0.72 -28.27
CA GLN A 284 -13.84 -0.71 -28.03
C GLN A 284 -14.55 -1.39 -29.21
N SER A 285 -15.58 -0.74 -29.76
CA SER A 285 -16.34 -1.27 -30.89
C SER A 285 -15.51 -1.29 -32.18
N VAL A 286 -14.72 -0.25 -32.44
CA VAL A 286 -13.80 -0.20 -33.59
C VAL A 286 -12.75 -1.30 -33.50
N ASP A 287 -12.14 -1.49 -32.33
CA ASP A 287 -11.09 -2.49 -32.16
C ASP A 287 -11.66 -3.91 -32.22
N TYR A 288 -12.87 -4.15 -31.69
CA TYR A 288 -13.61 -5.39 -31.92
C TYR A 288 -13.83 -5.66 -33.41
N LEU A 289 -14.28 -4.66 -34.19
CA LEU A 289 -14.50 -4.81 -35.63
C LEU A 289 -13.19 -5.12 -36.38
N LYS A 290 -12.08 -4.44 -36.04
CA LYS A 290 -10.76 -4.72 -36.64
C LYS A 290 -10.30 -6.14 -36.35
N ARG A 291 -10.44 -6.62 -35.11
CA ARG A 291 -10.08 -8.00 -34.73
C ARG A 291 -10.95 -9.01 -35.45
N THR A 292 -12.25 -8.74 -35.57
CA THR A 292 -13.18 -9.60 -36.31
C THR A 292 -12.85 -9.65 -37.80
N GLN A 293 -12.51 -8.50 -38.40
CA GLN A 293 -12.03 -8.43 -39.78
C GLN A 293 -10.71 -9.19 -39.96
N ALA A 294 -9.77 -9.06 -39.03
CA ALA A 294 -8.50 -9.80 -39.07
C ALA A 294 -8.69 -11.32 -39.03
N LYS A 295 -9.70 -11.82 -38.28
CA LYS A 295 -10.06 -13.25 -38.30
C LYS A 295 -10.54 -13.70 -39.70
N LEU A 296 -11.21 -12.83 -40.44
CA LEU A 296 -11.65 -13.10 -41.82
C LEU A 296 -10.51 -13.04 -42.83
N ASP A 297 -9.60 -12.07 -42.67
CA ASP A 297 -8.46 -11.88 -43.57
C ASP A 297 -7.40 -12.97 -43.39
N TYR A 298 -7.28 -13.52 -42.17
CA TYR A 298 -6.25 -14.47 -41.77
C TYR A 298 -6.81 -15.74 -41.14
N PRO A 299 -7.67 -16.54 -41.80
CA PRO A 299 -8.40 -17.65 -41.18
C PRO A 299 -7.49 -18.73 -40.57
N ASP A 300 -6.30 -18.95 -41.15
CA ASP A 300 -5.33 -19.96 -40.70
C ASP A 300 -4.32 -19.43 -39.67
N PHE A 301 -4.65 -18.38 -38.91
CA PHE A 301 -3.73 -17.73 -37.95
C PHE A 301 -3.24 -18.66 -36.84
N LEU A 302 -3.98 -19.73 -36.50
CA LEU A 302 -3.53 -20.76 -35.57
C LEU A 302 -2.52 -21.72 -36.20
N GLN A 303 -2.70 -22.07 -37.48
CA GLN A 303 -1.93 -23.10 -38.18
C GLN A 303 -0.67 -22.56 -38.86
N THR A 304 -0.72 -21.34 -39.39
CA THR A 304 0.33 -20.78 -40.24
C THR A 304 1.06 -19.63 -39.57
N ARG A 305 2.40 -19.72 -39.45
CA ARG A 305 3.24 -18.68 -38.79
C ARG A 305 3.12 -17.29 -39.42
N SER A 306 3.04 -17.20 -40.75
CA SER A 306 2.89 -15.92 -41.46
C SER A 306 1.53 -15.27 -41.19
N SER A 307 0.45 -16.06 -41.27
CA SER A 307 -0.92 -15.66 -40.93
C SER A 307 -1.02 -15.23 -39.46
N ARG A 308 -0.39 -15.98 -38.55
CA ARG A 308 -0.29 -15.64 -37.13
C ARG A 308 0.38 -14.28 -36.90
N LYS A 309 1.52 -14.04 -37.56
CA LYS A 309 2.25 -12.77 -37.43
C LYS A 309 1.42 -11.59 -37.95
N ALA A 310 0.71 -11.77 -39.07
CA ALA A 310 -0.16 -10.75 -39.63
C ALA A 310 -1.38 -10.46 -38.74
N PHE A 311 -2.01 -11.50 -38.20
CA PHE A 311 -3.10 -11.39 -37.23
C PHE A 311 -2.66 -10.68 -35.95
N LEU A 312 -1.55 -11.11 -35.33
CA LEU A 312 -1.02 -10.50 -34.11
C LEU A 312 -0.67 -9.02 -34.29
N LYS A 313 -0.25 -8.60 -35.49
CA LYS A 313 0.00 -7.19 -35.80
C LYS A 313 -1.26 -6.32 -35.74
N VAL A 314 -2.44 -6.90 -35.96
CA VAL A 314 -3.73 -6.19 -35.86
C VAL A 314 -4.30 -6.26 -34.44
N VAL A 315 -4.16 -7.39 -33.76
CA VAL A 315 -4.74 -7.61 -32.42
C VAL A 315 -3.92 -6.97 -31.30
N ARG A 316 -2.59 -6.88 -31.45
CA ARG A 316 -1.72 -6.18 -30.51
C ARG A 316 -1.76 -4.68 -30.81
N ALA A 317 -2.41 -3.92 -29.94
CA ALA A 317 -2.37 -2.47 -29.99
C ALA A 317 -1.09 -1.98 -29.32
N LYS A 318 -0.47 -0.92 -29.85
CA LYS A 318 0.67 -0.27 -29.18
C LYS A 318 0.14 0.52 -27.99
N GLU A 319 0.53 0.12 -26.78
CA GLU A 319 0.12 0.79 -25.54
C GLU A 319 1.13 1.84 -25.09
N GLN A 320 2.42 1.61 -25.38
CA GLN A 320 3.46 2.54 -24.99
C GLN A 320 3.32 3.88 -25.74
N VAL A 321 3.03 4.92 -24.97
CA VAL A 321 2.96 6.31 -25.36
C VAL A 321 4.11 7.05 -24.68
N SER A 322 4.81 7.92 -25.42
CA SER A 322 5.85 8.76 -24.81
C SER A 322 5.24 9.81 -23.88
N LEU A 323 5.97 10.25 -22.85
CA LEU A 323 5.53 11.34 -21.97
C LEU A 323 5.18 12.61 -22.76
N LYS A 324 5.91 12.87 -23.86
CA LYS A 324 5.57 13.97 -24.76
C LYS A 324 4.19 13.76 -25.41
N GLU A 325 3.88 12.59 -25.94
CA GLU A 325 2.57 12.31 -26.53
C GLU A 325 1.42 12.30 -25.52
N LEU A 326 1.71 12.00 -24.24
CA LEU A 326 0.75 12.04 -23.14
C LEU A 326 0.42 13.47 -22.69
N TYR A 327 1.43 14.35 -22.57
CA TYR A 327 1.27 15.70 -22.01
C TYR A 327 1.24 16.84 -23.05
N GLU A 328 1.67 16.60 -24.30
CA GLU A 328 1.66 17.63 -25.35
C GLU A 328 0.20 18.03 -25.68
N PRO A 329 -0.14 19.33 -25.66
CA PRO A 329 -1.47 19.80 -26.03
C PRO A 329 -1.80 19.36 -27.46
N LYS A 330 -2.67 18.35 -27.58
CA LYS A 330 -3.05 17.80 -28.87
C LYS A 330 -3.92 18.81 -29.62
N SER A 331 -3.31 19.61 -30.50
CA SER A 331 -4.04 20.30 -31.56
C SER A 331 -4.66 19.25 -32.46
N ALA A 332 -5.97 19.04 -32.34
CA ALA A 332 -6.82 18.19 -33.18
C ALA A 332 -6.04 17.09 -33.92
N GLN A 333 -5.45 16.14 -33.18
CA GLN A 333 -4.74 15.03 -33.80
C GLN A 333 -5.68 14.34 -34.79
N ALA A 334 -5.14 13.99 -35.97
CA ALA A 334 -5.85 13.25 -36.99
C ALA A 334 -6.40 11.96 -36.38
N ILE A 335 -7.68 11.99 -36.03
CA ILE A 335 -8.35 10.88 -35.40
C ILE A 335 -8.38 9.76 -36.44
N ASN A 336 -7.86 8.59 -36.09
CA ASN A 336 -7.85 7.40 -36.96
C ASN A 336 -9.23 7.17 -37.56
N PHE A 337 -9.43 7.64 -38.78
CA PHE A 337 -10.71 7.54 -39.47
C PHE A 337 -10.81 6.12 -39.99
N VAL A 338 -11.77 5.39 -39.46
CA VAL A 338 -12.07 4.03 -39.89
C VAL A 338 -12.89 4.16 -41.16
N ASP A 339 -12.37 3.70 -42.30
CA ASP A 339 -13.14 3.67 -43.55
C ASP A 339 -14.04 2.42 -43.57
N PRO A 340 -15.38 2.53 -43.57
CA PRO A 340 -16.29 1.39 -43.63
C PRO A 340 -16.05 0.49 -44.85
N ALA A 341 -15.47 1.01 -45.93
CA ALA A 341 -15.17 0.23 -47.13
C ALA A 341 -14.12 -0.87 -46.88
N THR A 342 -13.25 -0.68 -45.87
CA THR A 342 -12.21 -1.65 -45.49
C THR A 342 -12.76 -2.90 -44.82
N PHE A 343 -14.02 -2.86 -44.37
CA PHE A 343 -14.67 -4.00 -43.72
C PHE A 343 -15.45 -4.84 -44.72
N ALA A 344 -15.53 -6.14 -44.43
CA ALA A 344 -16.40 -7.08 -45.09
C ALA A 344 -17.87 -6.61 -45.03
N PRO A 345 -18.71 -6.96 -46.02
CA PRO A 345 -20.10 -6.47 -46.10
C PRO A 345 -20.92 -6.62 -44.81
N PRO A 346 -20.84 -7.75 -44.06
CA PRO A 346 -21.57 -7.91 -42.79
C PRO A 346 -21.12 -6.95 -41.69
N LEU A 347 -19.84 -6.56 -41.68
CA LEU A 347 -19.25 -5.69 -40.67
C LEU A 347 -19.40 -4.19 -41.02
N ARG A 348 -19.57 -3.88 -42.32
CA ARG A 348 -19.70 -2.51 -42.82
C ARG A 348 -20.90 -1.75 -42.24
N LEU A 349 -22.00 -2.45 -41.98
CA LEU A 349 -23.19 -1.87 -41.35
C LEU A 349 -22.85 -1.32 -39.95
N TYR A 350 -22.16 -2.13 -39.15
CA TYR A 350 -21.71 -1.76 -37.81
C TYR A 350 -20.67 -0.63 -37.84
N ALA A 351 -19.70 -0.69 -38.75
CA ALA A 351 -18.70 0.38 -38.91
C ALA A 351 -19.36 1.72 -39.27
N THR A 352 -20.40 1.71 -40.10
CA THR A 352 -21.13 2.91 -40.53
C THR A 352 -21.94 3.51 -39.38
N GLU A 353 -22.63 2.67 -38.61
CA GLU A 353 -23.39 3.07 -37.42
C GLU A 353 -22.50 3.74 -36.37
N ILE A 354 -21.34 3.15 -36.05
CA ILE A 354 -20.38 3.73 -35.09
C ILE A 354 -19.91 5.13 -35.53
N LEU A 355 -19.60 5.30 -36.82
CA LEU A 355 -19.16 6.59 -37.35
C LEU A 355 -20.28 7.63 -37.35
N GLN A 356 -21.53 7.20 -37.49
CA GLN A 356 -22.68 8.10 -37.35
C GLN A 356 -22.84 8.56 -35.90
N ARG A 357 -22.85 7.64 -34.94
CA ARG A 357 -22.94 7.97 -33.50
C ARG A 357 -21.84 8.94 -33.06
N ARG A 358 -20.62 8.72 -33.54
CA ARG A 358 -19.50 9.62 -33.26
C ARG A 358 -19.73 11.03 -33.80
N ARG A 359 -20.27 11.19 -35.01
CA ARG A 359 -20.61 12.51 -35.57
C ARG A 359 -21.67 13.20 -34.73
N ASP A 360 -22.71 12.46 -34.37
CA ASP A 360 -23.80 12.98 -33.52
C ASP A 360 -23.29 13.45 -32.15
N LEU A 361 -22.24 12.83 -31.61
CA LEU A 361 -21.57 13.25 -30.36
C LEU A 361 -20.68 14.48 -30.55
N GLN A 362 -19.92 14.56 -31.64
CA GLN A 362 -19.06 15.72 -31.96
C GLN A 362 -19.90 17.00 -32.11
N ASP A 363 -21.09 16.88 -32.70
CA ASP A 363 -22.03 17.99 -32.87
C ASP A 363 -22.61 18.49 -31.54
N ARG A 364 -22.54 17.69 -30.45
CA ARG A 364 -22.93 18.10 -29.09
C ARG A 364 -21.84 18.88 -28.35
N GLY A 365 -20.67 19.10 -28.96
CA GLY A 365 -19.62 19.98 -28.45
C GLY A 365 -18.73 19.37 -27.35
N MET A 366 -18.78 18.05 -27.13
CA MET A 366 -17.89 17.37 -26.18
C MET A 366 -16.58 16.95 -26.89
N THR A 367 -15.54 17.78 -26.76
CA THR A 367 -14.18 17.41 -27.19
C THR A 367 -13.56 16.52 -26.11
N ILE A 368 -13.68 15.20 -26.25
CA ILE A 368 -13.19 14.26 -25.23
C ILE A 368 -11.71 13.96 -25.47
N CYS A 369 -10.89 14.13 -24.43
CA CYS A 369 -9.46 13.86 -24.45
C CYS A 369 -9.20 12.35 -24.40
N SER A 370 -8.26 11.84 -25.21
CA SER A 370 -7.90 10.42 -25.20
C SER A 370 -7.40 9.94 -23.83
N SER A 371 -6.76 10.82 -23.05
CA SER A 371 -6.23 10.50 -21.72
C SER A 371 -7.33 10.17 -20.70
N SER A 372 -8.49 10.83 -20.81
CA SER A 372 -9.63 10.55 -19.92
C SER A 372 -10.25 9.17 -20.19
N LEU A 373 -10.05 8.61 -21.39
CA LEU A 373 -10.53 7.26 -21.72
C LEU A 373 -9.61 6.18 -21.13
N GLU A 374 -8.30 6.45 -21.06
CA GLU A 374 -7.33 5.55 -20.42
C GLU A 374 -7.54 5.49 -18.91
N GLU A 375 -7.86 6.61 -18.26
CA GLU A 375 -8.27 6.65 -16.85
C GLU A 375 -9.53 5.79 -16.59
N VAL A 376 -10.57 5.95 -17.41
CA VAL A 376 -11.83 5.19 -17.28
C VAL A 376 -11.64 3.70 -17.58
N GLU A 377 -10.71 3.33 -18.46
CA GLU A 377 -10.35 1.91 -18.68
C GLU A 377 -9.59 1.33 -17.48
N GLN A 378 -8.77 2.11 -16.77
CA GLN A 378 -8.03 1.62 -15.61
C GLN A 378 -8.87 1.51 -14.33
N GLU A 379 -9.85 2.39 -14.14
CA GLU A 379 -10.83 2.27 -13.05
C GLU A 379 -11.75 1.04 -13.21
N ARG A 380 -11.77 0.41 -14.38
CA ARG A 380 -12.53 -0.81 -14.67
C ARG A 380 -11.60 -2.02 -14.71
N GLU A 381 -11.47 -2.73 -13.59
CA GLU A 381 -10.84 -4.05 -13.44
C GLU A 381 -9.79 -4.40 -14.51
N VAL A 382 -8.64 -3.70 -14.48
CA VAL A 382 -7.46 -4.14 -15.23
C VAL A 382 -6.81 -5.27 -14.43
N GLU A 383 -6.99 -6.51 -14.90
CA GLU A 383 -6.18 -7.62 -14.42
C GLU A 383 -4.76 -7.47 -14.97
N PHE A 384 -3.84 -7.06 -14.11
CA PHE A 384 -2.42 -7.07 -14.41
C PHE A 384 -1.89 -8.51 -14.26
N GLU A 385 -1.94 -9.29 -15.34
CA GLU A 385 -1.19 -10.55 -15.40
C GLU A 385 0.31 -10.24 -15.58
N LEU A 386 0.99 -9.97 -14.47
CA LEU A 386 2.45 -9.95 -14.41
C LEU A 386 2.95 -11.39 -14.34
N GLU A 387 3.26 -11.99 -15.49
CA GLU A 387 4.10 -13.21 -15.53
C GLU A 387 5.52 -12.86 -15.09
N CYS A 388 5.71 -12.77 -13.77
CA CYS A 388 7.03 -12.72 -13.16
C CYS A 388 7.61 -14.15 -13.19
N VAL A 389 8.46 -14.44 -14.17
CA VAL A 389 9.32 -15.64 -14.12
C VAL A 389 10.32 -15.44 -12.98
N ARG A 390 9.97 -15.95 -11.79
CA ARG A 390 10.87 -15.95 -10.65
C ARG A 390 11.94 -17.00 -10.88
N GLU A 391 13.10 -16.59 -11.37
CA GLU A 391 14.30 -17.42 -11.26
C GLU A 391 14.66 -17.52 -9.78
N VAL A 392 14.24 -18.61 -9.15
CA VAL A 392 14.62 -18.92 -7.76
C VAL A 392 16.10 -19.30 -7.79
N GLN A 393 16.98 -18.35 -7.49
CA GLN A 393 18.35 -18.67 -7.15
C GLN A 393 18.33 -19.38 -5.79
N PRO A 394 18.64 -20.69 -5.72
CA PRO A 394 18.68 -21.38 -4.44
C PRO A 394 19.75 -20.72 -3.56
N PRO A 395 19.48 -20.52 -2.25
CA PRO A 395 20.46 -19.90 -1.37
C PRO A 395 21.74 -20.72 -1.38
N VAL A 396 22.87 -20.03 -1.59
CA VAL A 396 24.19 -20.64 -1.55
C VAL A 396 24.39 -21.22 -0.15
N ARG A 397 24.63 -22.52 -0.05
CA ARG A 397 24.91 -23.19 1.22
C ARG A 397 26.39 -23.01 1.54
N PHE A 398 26.66 -22.36 2.67
CA PHE A 398 28.01 -22.22 3.21
C PHE A 398 28.23 -23.26 4.31
N GLU A 399 29.44 -23.85 4.36
CA GLU A 399 29.81 -24.74 5.46
C GLU A 399 30.21 -23.90 6.68
N ALA A 400 29.67 -24.24 7.86
CA ALA A 400 30.05 -23.58 9.10
C ALA A 400 31.45 -24.05 9.56
N LEU A 401 32.28 -23.12 10.03
CA LEU A 401 33.58 -23.49 10.61
C LEU A 401 33.37 -24.26 11.92
N PRO A 402 34.21 -25.27 12.23
CA PRO A 402 34.09 -26.02 13.47
C PRO A 402 34.25 -25.10 14.69
N ILE A 403 33.43 -25.35 15.70
CA ILE A 403 33.49 -24.64 16.99
C ILE A 403 34.59 -25.31 17.81
N ASP A 404 35.66 -24.58 18.07
CA ASP A 404 36.75 -25.06 18.91
C ASP A 404 36.38 -24.99 20.41
N GLU A 405 37.07 -25.78 21.24
CA GLU A 405 36.96 -25.63 22.69
C GLU A 405 37.46 -24.25 23.16
N LEU A 406 36.91 -23.76 24.28
CA LEU A 406 37.32 -22.48 24.87
C LEU A 406 38.85 -22.43 25.06
N HIS A 407 39.50 -21.48 24.38
CA HIS A 407 40.95 -21.38 24.37
C HIS A 407 41.52 -21.23 25.80
N ARG A 408 42.62 -21.94 26.08
CA ARG A 408 43.25 -22.00 27.40
C ARG A 408 43.53 -20.62 27.99
N ASP A 409 44.01 -19.69 27.17
CA ASP A 409 44.35 -18.33 27.60
C ASP A 409 43.12 -17.47 27.92
N ILE A 410 41.99 -17.66 27.22
CA ILE A 410 40.72 -16.97 27.54
C ILE A 410 40.16 -17.53 28.85
N LYS A 411 40.23 -18.86 29.04
CA LYS A 411 39.90 -19.52 30.31
C LYS A 411 40.79 -19.05 31.47
N GLN A 412 42.09 -18.88 31.23
CA GLN A 412 43.03 -18.36 32.23
C GLN A 412 42.74 -16.89 32.55
N PHE A 413 42.40 -16.09 31.54
CA PHE A 413 42.00 -14.71 31.74
C PHE A 413 40.74 -14.61 32.60
N ALA A 414 39.69 -15.38 32.28
CA ALA A 414 38.45 -15.40 33.06
C ALA A 414 38.62 -15.86 34.52
N THR A 415 39.61 -16.72 34.80
CA THR A 415 39.84 -17.28 36.15
C THR A 415 40.85 -16.47 36.97
N THR A 416 41.89 -15.92 36.35
CA THR A 416 43.03 -15.30 37.05
C THR A 416 43.23 -13.82 36.73
N GLY A 417 42.50 -13.28 35.74
CA GLY A 417 42.67 -11.93 35.22
C GLY A 417 44.01 -11.69 34.51
N ARG A 418 44.76 -12.75 34.16
CA ARG A 418 46.08 -12.64 33.50
C ARG A 418 45.95 -12.95 32.01
N LEU A 419 46.44 -12.04 31.16
CA LEU A 419 46.56 -12.22 29.72
C LEU A 419 48.00 -12.56 29.36
N SER A 420 48.15 -13.50 28.42
CA SER A 420 49.43 -13.74 27.76
C SER A 420 49.49 -12.89 26.50
N MET A 421 50.38 -11.89 26.47
CA MET A 421 50.49 -10.94 25.33
C MET A 421 50.92 -11.60 24.00
N ALA A 422 51.44 -12.82 24.05
CA ALA A 422 51.84 -13.60 22.86
C ALA A 422 50.79 -14.67 22.47
N SER A 423 49.59 -14.61 23.04
CA SER A 423 48.53 -15.57 22.76
C SER A 423 47.94 -15.37 21.37
N GLY A 424 47.75 -16.46 20.62
CA GLY A 424 46.97 -16.45 19.38
C GLY A 424 45.46 -16.48 19.62
N ALA A 425 44.98 -16.41 20.86
CA ALA A 425 43.55 -16.58 21.19
C ALA A 425 42.70 -15.36 20.87
N PHE A 426 43.31 -14.17 20.83
CA PHE A 426 42.62 -12.89 20.65
C PHE A 426 43.54 -11.91 19.94
N GLU A 427 42.95 -10.89 19.35
CA GLU A 427 43.67 -9.79 18.69
C GLU A 427 43.00 -8.45 18.95
N PRO A 428 43.70 -7.31 18.80
CA PRO A 428 43.07 -5.99 18.90
C PRO A 428 41.96 -5.80 17.86
N MET A 429 40.91 -5.05 18.20
CA MET A 429 39.73 -4.87 17.34
C MET A 429 40.06 -4.33 15.94
N PHE A 430 41.04 -3.42 15.80
CA PHE A 430 41.43 -2.87 14.50
C PHE A 430 42.14 -3.92 13.63
N CYS A 431 42.82 -4.89 14.24
CA CYS A 431 43.38 -6.04 13.51
C CYS A 431 42.27 -6.95 12.99
N ALA A 432 41.21 -7.17 13.79
CA ALA A 432 40.03 -7.94 13.36
C ALA A 432 39.25 -7.22 12.25
N LEU A 433 39.03 -5.90 12.37
CA LEU A 433 38.37 -5.09 11.33
C LEU A 433 39.10 -5.16 10.00
N ARG A 434 40.44 -5.15 10.00
CA ARG A 434 41.25 -5.25 8.77
C ARG A 434 41.02 -6.56 8.01
N LYS A 435 40.62 -7.63 8.69
CA LYS A 435 40.33 -8.93 8.06
C LYS A 435 38.94 -9.00 7.43
N SER A 436 38.07 -8.02 7.65
CA SER A 436 36.77 -7.91 6.95
C SER A 436 36.97 -7.58 5.47
N ALA A 437 36.01 -7.92 4.62
CA ALA A 437 36.03 -7.60 3.19
C ALA A 437 36.15 -6.08 2.97
N LEU A 438 35.42 -5.29 3.77
CA LEU A 438 35.53 -3.84 3.77
C LEU A 438 36.91 -3.35 4.22
N GLY A 439 37.48 -3.98 5.26
CA GLY A 439 38.84 -3.71 5.74
C GLY A 439 39.90 -3.89 4.65
N PHE A 440 39.76 -4.90 3.80
CA PHE A 440 40.64 -5.09 2.64
C PHE A 440 40.46 -3.99 1.57
N LYS A 441 39.22 -3.57 1.29
CA LYS A 441 38.92 -2.55 0.28
C LYS A 441 39.50 -1.18 0.62
N HIS A 442 39.50 -0.80 1.90
CA HIS A 442 39.95 0.54 2.33
C HIS A 442 41.48 0.68 2.49
N GLY A 443 42.26 -0.36 2.18
CA GLY A 443 43.72 -0.30 2.18
C GLY A 443 44.35 -0.23 3.58
N THR A 444 45.64 -0.56 3.69
CA THR A 444 46.38 -0.87 4.93
C THR A 444 46.11 0.08 6.09
N THR A 445 45.12 -0.24 6.91
CA THR A 445 44.93 0.24 8.28
C THR A 445 46.30 0.22 8.98
N THR A 446 46.82 1.38 9.36
CA THR A 446 48.00 1.55 10.22
C THR A 446 47.66 1.08 11.64
N ALA A 447 47.21 -0.16 11.78
CA ALA A 447 46.85 -0.80 13.04
C ALA A 447 48.03 -0.90 14.02
N ALA A 448 49.25 -0.62 13.56
CA ALA A 448 50.45 -0.54 14.40
C ALA A 448 50.58 0.78 15.18
N SER A 449 49.81 1.81 14.83
CA SER A 449 49.97 3.18 15.33
C SER A 449 49.04 3.55 16.47
N THR A 450 47.80 3.05 16.45
CA THR A 450 46.81 3.26 17.52
C THR A 450 46.47 1.90 18.14
N PRO A 451 47.02 1.55 19.32
CA PRO A 451 46.71 0.27 19.96
C PRO A 451 45.28 0.32 20.50
N GLY A 452 44.32 -0.15 19.70
CA GLY A 452 42.96 -0.39 20.17
C GLY A 452 42.99 -1.28 21.41
N ARG A 453 42.29 -0.88 22.46
CA ARG A 453 42.34 -1.54 23.77
C ARG A 453 41.36 -2.70 23.86
N LEU A 454 40.30 -2.67 23.05
CA LEU A 454 39.33 -3.74 22.89
C LEU A 454 39.94 -4.91 22.13
N LEU A 455 39.87 -6.08 22.75
CA LEU A 455 40.31 -7.35 22.17
C LEU A 455 39.11 -8.07 21.54
N VAL A 456 39.36 -8.85 20.49
CA VAL A 456 38.39 -9.71 19.84
C VAL A 456 38.96 -11.12 19.85
N SER A 457 38.20 -12.07 20.37
CA SER A 457 38.58 -13.48 20.33
C SER A 457 38.66 -14.00 18.90
N THR A 458 39.56 -14.94 18.66
CA THR A 458 39.70 -15.58 17.35
C THR A 458 38.47 -16.38 16.94
N GLN A 459 37.73 -16.94 17.90
CA GLN A 459 36.50 -17.67 17.60
C GLN A 459 35.35 -16.72 17.21
N PHE A 460 35.32 -15.49 17.72
CA PHE A 460 34.32 -14.50 17.32
C PHE A 460 34.33 -14.20 15.82
N THR A 461 35.51 -14.17 15.20
CA THR A 461 35.65 -13.91 13.76
C THR A 461 35.47 -15.15 12.88
N ARG A 462 35.27 -16.34 13.47
CA ARG A 462 35.04 -17.60 12.74
C ARG A 462 33.56 -17.94 12.68
N THR A 463 33.00 -17.88 11.47
CA THR A 463 31.59 -18.18 11.21
C THR A 463 31.44 -19.24 10.13
N VAL A 464 31.79 -18.92 8.89
CA VAL A 464 31.63 -19.82 7.73
C VAL A 464 32.95 -19.98 6.99
N ASP A 465 33.12 -21.13 6.35
CA ASP A 465 34.23 -21.40 5.45
C ASP A 465 33.91 -20.83 4.06
N VAL A 466 34.62 -19.75 3.71
CA VAL A 466 34.44 -19.02 2.46
C VAL A 466 35.80 -18.74 1.83
N PRO A 467 35.94 -18.85 0.50
CA PRO A 467 37.21 -18.61 -0.19
C PRO A 467 37.64 -17.14 -0.13
N GLU A 468 36.67 -16.23 -0.07
CA GLU A 468 36.88 -14.79 0.09
C GLU A 468 36.10 -14.30 1.30
N THR A 469 36.63 -13.27 1.97
CA THR A 469 35.97 -12.69 3.14
C THR A 469 34.62 -12.10 2.76
N ASN A 470 33.60 -12.41 3.57
CA ASN A 470 32.23 -11.98 3.31
C ASN A 470 31.63 -11.37 4.58
N ASP A 471 31.38 -10.07 4.53
CA ASP A 471 30.95 -9.30 5.69
C ASP A 471 29.49 -9.56 6.09
N ASN A 472 28.71 -10.27 5.27
CA ASN A 472 27.36 -10.72 5.63
C ASN A 472 27.37 -11.70 6.81
N PHE A 473 28.51 -12.31 7.11
CA PHE A 473 28.66 -13.27 8.22
C PHE A 473 29.35 -12.67 9.45
N LEU A 474 29.42 -11.33 9.57
CA LEU A 474 29.93 -10.68 10.77
C LEU A 474 28.99 -10.92 11.96
N ARG A 475 29.54 -11.41 13.09
CA ARG A 475 28.74 -11.65 14.29
C ARG A 475 28.27 -10.34 14.95
N PRO A 476 27.06 -10.30 15.52
CA PRO A 476 26.68 -9.22 16.40
C PRO A 476 27.50 -9.25 17.70
N CYS A 477 27.80 -8.07 18.24
CA CYS A 477 28.65 -7.92 19.43
C CYS A 477 27.79 -8.05 20.70
N HIS A 478 27.44 -9.27 21.10
CA HIS A 478 26.54 -9.45 22.26
C HIS A 478 27.24 -9.69 23.60
N TRP A 479 28.46 -10.24 23.57
CA TRP A 479 29.11 -10.75 24.77
C TRP A 479 30.48 -10.09 24.95
N LEU A 480 30.62 -9.33 26.04
CA LEU A 480 31.84 -8.65 26.41
C LEU A 480 32.41 -9.23 27.70
N LEU A 481 33.58 -9.85 27.65
CA LEU A 481 34.34 -10.25 28.83
C LEU A 481 35.19 -9.07 29.30
N TRP A 482 34.92 -8.56 30.49
CA TRP A 482 35.48 -7.33 31.04
C TRP A 482 36.24 -7.56 32.34
N HIS A 483 37.45 -6.98 32.47
CA HIS A 483 38.22 -6.98 33.71
C HIS A 483 38.24 -5.58 34.33
N CYS A 484 37.54 -5.38 35.45
CA CYS A 484 37.36 -4.04 36.06
C CYS A 484 38.67 -3.36 36.49
N GLN A 485 39.60 -4.07 37.16
CA GLN A 485 40.81 -3.42 37.69
C GLN A 485 41.86 -3.06 36.64
N LYS A 486 41.93 -3.83 35.55
CA LYS A 486 42.91 -3.62 34.46
C LYS A 486 42.32 -2.89 33.27
N GLU A 487 41.01 -2.64 33.29
CA GLU A 487 40.24 -2.08 32.19
C GLU A 487 40.53 -2.78 30.86
N ILE A 488 40.30 -4.10 30.81
CA ILE A 488 40.49 -4.88 29.59
C ILE A 488 39.17 -5.49 29.17
N GLY A 489 38.74 -5.18 27.96
CA GLY A 489 37.54 -5.72 27.32
C GLY A 489 37.89 -6.68 26.20
N MET A 490 37.17 -7.79 26.13
CA MET A 490 37.31 -8.80 25.09
C MET A 490 35.95 -9.23 24.56
N LEU A 491 35.72 -9.09 23.25
CA LEU A 491 34.56 -9.63 22.57
C LEU A 491 34.71 -11.13 22.36
N VAL A 492 33.70 -11.88 22.81
CA VAL A 492 33.67 -13.34 22.74
C VAL A 492 32.46 -13.81 21.93
N SER A 493 32.62 -14.94 21.24
CA SER A 493 31.53 -15.59 20.52
C SER A 493 30.45 -16.10 21.49
N PRO A 494 29.18 -16.27 21.06
CA PRO A 494 28.14 -16.90 21.88
C PRO A 494 28.54 -18.28 22.43
N GLU A 495 29.29 -19.05 21.64
CA GLU A 495 29.79 -20.37 22.00
C GLU A 495 30.85 -20.30 23.11
N GLU A 496 31.76 -19.33 23.04
CA GLU A 496 32.71 -19.06 24.14
C GLU A 496 32.00 -18.52 25.38
N ALA A 497 31.00 -17.64 25.20
CA ALA A 497 30.20 -17.10 26.29
C ALA A 497 29.51 -18.23 27.08
N ASP A 498 28.90 -19.21 26.39
CA ASP A 498 28.29 -20.40 27.01
C ASP A 498 29.29 -21.17 27.89
N ARG A 499 30.54 -21.33 27.42
CA ARG A 499 31.61 -21.98 28.19
C ARG A 499 32.16 -21.13 29.33
N LEU A 500 32.11 -19.81 29.22
CA LEU A 500 32.56 -18.86 30.25
C LEU A 500 31.58 -18.73 31.41
N ILE A 501 30.27 -18.79 31.15
CA ILE A 501 29.21 -18.70 32.18
C ILE A 501 29.46 -19.63 33.39
N PRO A 502 29.68 -20.95 33.25
CA PRO A 502 29.91 -21.83 34.39
C PRO A 502 31.22 -21.55 35.12
N ILE A 503 32.24 -21.04 34.42
CA ILE A 503 33.53 -20.66 35.01
C ILE A 503 33.36 -19.43 35.91
N LEU A 504 32.68 -18.41 35.40
CA LEU A 504 32.45 -17.13 36.07
C LEU A 504 31.42 -17.22 37.21
N ARG A 505 30.53 -18.22 37.17
CA ARG A 505 29.60 -18.53 38.26
C ARG A 505 30.22 -19.36 39.40
N ASN A 506 31.46 -19.83 39.23
CA ASN A 506 32.09 -20.70 40.21
C ASN A 506 32.40 -19.94 41.52
N LYS A 507 31.71 -20.34 42.60
CA LYS A 507 31.82 -19.74 43.94
C LYS A 507 33.20 -19.91 44.60
N LEU A 508 34.12 -20.67 44.00
CA LEU A 508 35.50 -20.81 44.48
C LEU A 508 36.38 -19.59 44.16
N LEU A 509 35.90 -18.64 43.37
CA LEU A 509 36.55 -17.35 43.12
C LEU A 509 36.10 -16.35 44.20
N ASP A 510 36.89 -16.17 45.26
CA ASP A 510 36.57 -15.27 46.40
C ASP A 510 36.30 -13.81 45.97
N VAL A 511 36.91 -13.37 44.87
CA VAL A 511 36.65 -12.08 44.22
C VAL A 511 36.63 -12.28 42.70
N PRO A 512 35.53 -11.97 42.00
CA PRO A 512 35.49 -12.08 40.55
C PRO A 512 36.39 -11.01 39.92
N THR A 513 37.36 -11.46 39.12
CA THR A 513 38.29 -10.58 38.42
C THR A 513 37.76 -10.13 37.05
N CYS A 514 36.94 -10.98 36.43
CA CYS A 514 36.31 -10.75 35.14
C CYS A 514 34.79 -10.87 35.23
N HIS A 515 34.09 -10.14 34.38
CA HIS A 515 32.64 -10.08 34.27
C HIS A 515 32.26 -10.29 32.80
N LEU A 516 31.30 -11.16 32.52
CA LEU A 516 30.73 -11.34 31.20
C LEU A 516 29.47 -10.47 31.10
N ILE A 517 29.52 -9.44 30.27
CA ILE A 517 28.50 -8.40 30.13
C ILE A 517 27.73 -8.61 28.83
N VAL A 518 26.40 -8.48 28.88
CA VAL A 518 25.53 -8.46 27.71
C VAL A 518 25.51 -7.06 27.11
N TYR A 519 25.78 -6.96 25.82
CA TYR A 519 25.80 -5.69 25.09
C TYR A 519 24.89 -5.75 23.85
N ALA A 520 24.27 -4.62 23.55
CA ALA A 520 23.57 -4.37 22.30
C ALA A 520 23.94 -2.96 21.82
N ALA A 521 24.29 -2.82 20.55
CA ALA A 521 24.62 -1.52 19.99
C ALA A 521 23.36 -0.64 19.93
N PRO A 522 23.38 0.60 20.48
CA PRO A 522 22.27 1.54 20.34
C PRO A 522 22.01 1.91 18.87
N LEU A 523 20.91 1.38 18.31
CA LEU A 523 20.46 1.70 16.95
C LEU A 523 19.39 2.78 16.94
N THR A 524 18.63 2.91 18.02
CA THR A 524 17.65 3.98 18.25
C THR A 524 18.00 4.73 19.53
N ARG A 525 17.44 5.93 19.69
CA ARG A 525 17.66 6.75 20.89
C ARG A 525 17.21 6.07 22.18
N HIS A 526 16.12 5.29 22.16
CA HIS A 526 15.63 4.55 23.33
C HIS A 526 16.59 3.45 23.80
N MET A 527 17.50 2.97 22.94
CA MET A 527 18.49 1.94 23.26
C MET A 527 19.75 2.49 23.94
N LEU A 528 19.83 3.81 24.20
CA LEU A 528 21.01 4.43 24.82
C LEU A 528 21.35 3.84 26.20
N HIS A 529 20.40 3.28 26.93
CA HIS A 529 20.65 2.61 28.21
C HIS A 529 21.57 1.37 28.08
N PHE A 530 21.69 0.74 26.91
CA PHE A 530 22.67 -0.34 26.69
C PHE A 530 24.11 0.17 26.56
N ASN A 531 24.27 1.48 26.39
CA ASN A 531 25.56 2.11 26.19
C ASN A 531 26.39 2.27 27.48
N ASP A 532 25.75 2.10 28.64
CA ASP A 532 26.43 2.13 29.94
C ASP A 532 27.19 0.84 30.27
N ILE A 533 26.98 -0.22 29.47
CA ILE A 533 27.70 -1.51 29.57
C ILE A 533 27.56 -2.11 30.98
N ASP A 534 26.39 -1.93 31.60
CA ASP A 534 26.05 -2.42 32.94
C ASP A 534 24.69 -3.12 32.99
N TYR A 535 23.99 -3.24 31.85
CA TYR A 535 22.64 -3.82 31.73
C TYR A 535 22.52 -5.20 32.40
N TYR A 536 23.42 -6.13 32.07
CA TYR A 536 23.46 -7.45 32.71
C TYR A 536 24.86 -8.04 32.65
N ALA A 537 25.37 -8.49 33.80
CA ALA A 537 26.72 -9.05 33.92
C ALA A 537 26.77 -10.30 34.80
N ILE A 538 27.63 -11.25 34.40
CA ILE A 538 27.89 -12.50 35.12
C ILE A 538 29.38 -12.59 35.47
N PRO A 539 29.76 -12.56 36.76
CA PRO A 539 28.94 -12.19 37.91
C PRO A 539 28.60 -10.69 37.90
N CYS A 540 27.71 -10.25 38.79
CA CYS A 540 27.26 -8.86 38.85
C CYS A 540 28.44 -7.89 39.00
N LEU A 541 28.38 -6.76 38.29
CA LEU A 541 29.35 -5.69 38.40
C LEU A 541 29.26 -4.99 39.77
N PRO A 542 30.35 -4.38 40.26
CA PRO A 542 30.29 -3.53 41.44
C PRO A 542 29.32 -2.37 41.24
N THR A 543 28.60 -1.95 42.28
CA THR A 543 27.64 -0.83 42.21
C THR A 543 28.28 0.53 41.87
N THR A 544 29.60 0.62 41.99
CA THR A 544 30.39 1.82 41.62
C THR A 544 30.95 1.75 40.20
N PHE A 545 30.59 0.72 39.42
CA PHE A 545 31.12 0.56 38.07
C PHE A 545 30.59 1.65 37.14
N LYS A 546 31.51 2.21 36.35
CA LYS A 546 31.20 3.06 35.20
C LYS A 546 32.09 2.62 34.07
N ALA A 547 31.50 2.34 32.91
CA ALA A 547 32.27 1.97 31.73
C ALA A 547 33.17 3.14 31.29
N PRO A 548 34.47 2.91 31.05
CA PRO A 548 35.33 3.94 30.49
C PRO A 548 34.82 4.41 29.12
N THR A 549 34.90 5.72 28.85
CA THR A 549 34.48 6.29 27.55
C THR A 549 35.15 5.60 26.38
N TRP A 550 36.44 5.24 26.52
CA TRP A 550 37.21 4.52 25.51
C TRP A 550 36.57 3.19 25.10
N LEU A 551 36.00 2.46 26.06
CA LEU A 551 35.35 1.19 25.81
C LEU A 551 34.04 1.40 25.06
N LYS A 552 33.22 2.38 25.47
CA LYS A 552 31.93 2.72 24.81
C LYS A 552 32.14 3.03 23.33
N VAL A 553 33.16 3.82 23.00
CA VAL A 553 33.46 4.23 21.63
C VAL A 553 34.07 3.10 20.79
N GLU A 554 35.10 2.42 21.28
CA GLU A 554 35.72 1.31 20.53
C GLU A 554 34.71 0.19 20.25
N LEU A 555 33.95 -0.21 21.27
CA LEU A 555 32.89 -1.20 21.14
C LEU A 555 31.76 -0.70 20.22
N GLY A 556 31.37 0.56 20.33
CA GLY A 556 30.35 1.18 19.48
C GLY A 556 30.74 1.20 18.00
N ILE A 557 31.99 1.58 17.69
CA ILE A 557 32.52 1.57 16.32
C ILE A 557 32.51 0.14 15.77
N PHE A 558 33.06 -0.82 16.52
CA PHE A 558 33.12 -2.21 16.08
C PHE A 558 31.72 -2.82 15.89
N ALA A 559 30.80 -2.51 16.81
CA ALA A 559 29.45 -3.06 16.77
C ALA A 559 28.54 -2.39 15.74
N GLY A 560 28.90 -1.20 15.24
CA GLY A 560 28.11 -0.40 14.30
C GLY A 560 26.93 0.29 14.99
N ARG A 561 27.22 1.00 16.09
CA ARG A 561 26.28 1.82 16.87
C ARG A 561 25.93 3.12 16.13
N LEU A 562 24.68 3.57 16.24
CA LEU A 562 24.18 4.79 15.58
C LEU A 562 23.93 5.96 16.55
N TYR A 563 23.59 5.68 17.81
CA TYR A 563 23.32 6.70 18.84
C TYR A 563 24.36 6.64 19.97
N PHE A 564 24.78 7.79 20.49
CA PHE A 564 25.77 7.91 21.58
C PHE A 564 25.48 9.15 22.43
N GLU A 565 26.11 9.27 23.60
CA GLU A 565 25.99 10.46 24.47
C GLU A 565 27.00 11.55 24.11
N TRP A 566 26.66 12.84 24.29
CA TRP A 566 27.54 13.94 23.88
C TRP A 566 28.95 13.89 24.48
N ASN A 567 29.12 13.35 25.69
CA ASN A 567 30.42 13.20 26.34
C ASN A 567 31.41 12.27 25.59
N GLU A 568 30.94 11.48 24.62
CA GLU A 568 31.75 10.59 23.79
C GLU A 568 32.23 11.26 22.49
N TYR A 569 31.59 12.37 22.09
CA TYR A 569 31.77 13.00 20.79
C TYR A 569 33.24 13.33 20.48
N ASP A 570 33.92 14.04 21.39
CA ASP A 570 35.33 14.44 21.23
C ASP A 570 36.25 13.23 21.03
N MET A 571 35.93 12.13 21.70
CA MET A 571 36.75 10.93 21.63
C MET A 571 36.48 10.15 20.34
N ILE A 572 35.23 10.09 19.86
CA ILE A 572 34.88 9.55 18.52
C ILE A 572 35.64 10.34 17.44
N MET A 573 35.59 11.67 17.49
CA MET A 573 36.30 12.54 16.55
C MET A 573 37.82 12.34 16.60
N SER A 574 38.38 12.10 17.79
CA SER A 574 39.80 11.78 17.93
C SER A 574 40.19 10.45 17.28
N TYR A 575 39.34 9.41 17.32
CA TYR A 575 39.59 8.15 16.59
C TYR A 575 39.49 8.34 15.06
N LEU A 576 38.70 9.31 14.62
CA LEU A 576 38.55 9.68 13.20
C LEU A 576 39.63 10.66 12.72
N GLY A 577 40.54 11.13 13.59
CA GLY A 577 41.62 12.06 13.24
C GLY A 577 41.16 13.49 12.98
N MET A 578 39.99 13.87 13.48
CA MET A 578 39.39 15.19 13.29
C MET A 578 39.70 16.07 14.51
N GLU A 579 40.07 17.34 14.27
CA GLU A 579 40.27 18.35 15.34
C GLU A 579 39.35 19.56 15.14
N ALA A 580 38.83 20.09 16.25
CA ALA A 580 37.98 21.27 16.25
C ALA A 580 38.81 22.51 15.86
N THR A 581 38.29 23.33 14.93
CA THR A 581 38.94 24.60 14.60
C THR A 581 38.82 25.61 15.75
N ARG A 582 39.78 26.53 15.84
CA ARG A 582 39.84 27.54 16.93
C ARG A 582 38.80 28.66 16.80
N GLU A 583 38.07 28.73 15.68
CA GLU A 583 37.15 29.83 15.36
C GLU A 583 35.68 29.37 15.39
N ASP A 584 35.36 28.12 15.06
CA ASP A 584 34.01 27.54 15.21
C ASP A 584 34.06 26.06 15.63
N ALA A 585 33.44 25.73 16.77
CA ALA A 585 33.40 24.36 17.31
C ALA A 585 32.61 23.35 16.44
N ALA A 586 31.93 23.84 15.40
CA ALA A 586 31.13 23.06 14.45
C ALA A 586 31.88 22.70 13.15
N GLU A 587 33.05 23.31 12.87
CA GLU A 587 33.90 22.97 11.73
C GLU A 587 35.14 22.19 12.19
N PHE A 588 35.23 20.92 11.78
CA PHE A 588 36.36 20.03 12.05
C PHE A 588 37.22 19.84 10.80
N VAL A 589 38.53 20.03 10.96
CA VAL A 589 39.52 19.87 9.88
C VAL A 589 40.35 18.60 10.14
N PRO A 590 40.78 17.85 9.10
CA PRO A 590 41.70 16.74 9.28
C PRO A 590 42.98 17.20 10.01
N SER A 591 43.33 16.52 11.10
CA SER A 591 44.55 16.87 11.85
C SER A 591 45.78 16.29 11.15
N ASP A 592 46.75 17.16 10.81
CA ASP A 592 48.05 16.75 10.23
C ASP A 592 48.93 15.94 11.22
N CYS A 593 48.51 15.80 12.50
CA CYS A 593 49.33 15.28 13.58
C CYS A 593 48.88 13.94 14.19
N LYS A 594 47.76 13.32 13.75
CA LYS A 594 47.24 12.09 14.35
C LYS A 594 47.18 10.93 13.36
N GLU A 595 47.87 9.84 13.69
CA GLU A 595 47.77 8.58 12.97
C GLU A 595 46.36 7.99 13.19
N THR A 596 45.54 8.01 12.14
CA THR A 596 44.19 7.41 12.12
C THR A 596 44.26 5.90 11.90
N PHE A 597 43.17 5.20 12.22
CA PHE A 597 43.11 3.75 11.97
C PHE A 597 42.96 3.41 10.48
N THR A 598 42.62 4.35 9.61
CA THR A 598 42.57 4.15 8.14
C THR A 598 42.80 5.47 7.40
N ALA A 599 43.17 5.41 6.12
CA ALA A 599 43.46 6.57 5.28
C ALA A 599 42.24 7.49 5.09
N LYS A 600 41.02 6.93 5.12
CA LYS A 600 39.75 7.68 5.03
C LYS A 600 38.77 7.21 6.11
N PRO A 601 38.94 7.65 7.37
CA PRO A 601 38.21 7.10 8.51
C PRO A 601 36.70 7.36 8.46
N LEU A 602 36.28 8.52 7.93
CA LEU A 602 34.86 8.84 7.74
C LEU A 602 34.19 7.94 6.71
N ALA A 603 34.82 7.76 5.54
CA ALA A 603 34.31 6.90 4.49
C ALA A 603 34.28 5.42 4.93
N PHE A 604 35.32 4.97 5.63
CA PHE A 604 35.33 3.62 6.19
C PHE A 604 34.20 3.42 7.20
N LEU A 605 34.00 4.37 8.13
CA LEU A 605 32.94 4.26 9.13
C LEU A 605 31.56 4.26 8.47
N HIS A 606 31.34 5.11 7.47
CA HIS A 606 30.09 5.13 6.68
C HIS A 606 29.81 3.76 6.06
N ASP A 607 30.77 3.21 5.32
CA ASP A 607 30.62 1.92 4.66
C ASP A 607 30.49 0.77 5.68
N TRP A 608 31.18 0.87 6.83
CA TRP A 608 31.10 -0.12 7.90
C TRP A 608 29.72 -0.16 8.53
N LEU A 609 29.08 1.00 8.71
CA LEU A 609 27.69 1.08 9.17
C LEU A 609 26.74 0.46 8.16
N ALA A 610 26.89 0.75 6.87
CA ALA A 610 26.06 0.16 5.82
C ALA A 610 26.14 -1.38 5.82
N VAL A 611 27.34 -1.94 6.03
CA VAL A 611 27.56 -3.39 6.19
C VAL A 611 26.89 -3.91 7.46
N ARG A 612 27.11 -3.27 8.61
CA ARG A 612 26.58 -3.71 9.91
C ARG A 612 25.05 -3.58 10.04
N ARG A 613 24.43 -2.72 9.21
CA ARG A 613 23.00 -2.42 9.23
C ARG A 613 22.23 -2.96 8.02
N SER A 614 22.88 -3.75 7.16
CA SER A 614 22.25 -4.47 6.05
C SER A 614 21.39 -3.58 5.14
N GLY A 615 21.82 -2.34 4.89
CA GLY A 615 21.14 -1.41 3.99
C GLY A 615 20.04 -0.54 4.60
N LEU A 616 19.85 -0.54 5.93
CA LEU A 616 19.03 0.46 6.60
C LEU A 616 19.63 1.86 6.42
N ASP A 617 18.78 2.87 6.20
CA ASP A 617 19.21 4.26 6.21
C ASP A 617 19.57 4.69 7.65
N PHE A 618 20.71 5.36 7.78
CA PHE A 618 21.22 5.88 9.06
C PHE A 618 21.72 7.32 8.93
N GLU A 619 21.49 8.00 7.80
CA GLU A 619 21.99 9.36 7.56
C GLU A 619 21.42 10.39 8.55
N HIS A 620 20.22 10.12 9.09
CA HIS A 620 19.52 10.94 10.07
C HIS A 620 19.84 10.58 11.54
N THR A 621 20.99 9.97 11.80
CA THR A 621 21.46 9.60 13.15
C THR A 621 22.71 10.40 13.56
N PRO A 622 23.07 10.46 14.85
CA PRO A 622 24.29 11.12 15.31
C PRO A 622 25.56 10.64 14.59
N VAL A 623 25.74 9.32 14.44
CA VAL A 623 26.91 8.81 13.73
C VAL A 623 26.78 9.03 12.21
N GLY A 624 25.57 8.99 11.66
CA GLY A 624 25.29 9.39 10.27
C GLY A 624 25.75 10.80 9.96
N PHE A 625 25.42 11.77 10.82
CA PHE A 625 25.87 13.15 10.73
C PHE A 625 27.41 13.26 10.77
N ILE A 626 28.08 12.52 11.66
CA ILE A 626 29.56 12.44 11.69
C ILE A 626 30.10 11.94 10.34
N THR A 627 29.59 10.82 9.83
CA THR A 627 30.12 10.18 8.61
C THR A 627 29.87 10.97 7.34
N THR A 628 28.81 11.77 7.30
CA THR A 628 28.44 12.67 6.19
C THR A 628 29.06 14.06 6.31
N GLY A 629 29.75 14.36 7.42
CA GLY A 629 30.37 15.66 7.68
C GLY A 629 29.37 16.77 8.03
N LYS A 630 28.15 16.42 8.45
CA LYS A 630 27.17 17.40 8.96
C LYS A 630 27.58 17.86 10.38
N PRO A 631 27.42 19.16 10.71
CA PRO A 631 27.77 19.66 12.03
C PRO A 631 26.85 19.07 13.10
N LEU A 632 27.43 18.70 14.24
CA LEU A 632 26.72 18.24 15.44
C LEU A 632 26.96 19.23 16.58
N SER A 633 25.91 19.54 17.33
CA SER A 633 25.97 20.37 18.52
C SER A 633 25.27 19.69 19.70
N THR A 634 25.58 20.14 20.92
CA THR A 634 24.88 19.72 22.15
C THR A 634 23.38 19.97 22.11
N GLU A 635 22.94 20.95 21.32
CA GLU A 635 21.55 21.40 21.23
C GLU A 635 20.72 20.56 20.25
N HIS A 636 21.35 19.63 19.52
CA HIS A 636 20.63 18.77 18.59
C HIS A 636 19.63 17.88 19.32
N SER A 637 18.45 17.66 18.72
CA SER A 637 17.38 16.79 19.22
C SER A 637 17.84 15.38 19.59
N PHE A 638 18.95 14.89 19.01
CA PHE A 638 19.54 13.60 19.33
C PHE A 638 20.02 13.49 20.79
N PHE A 639 20.44 14.61 21.39
CA PHE A 639 21.05 14.65 22.73
C PHE A 639 20.14 15.30 23.79
N ALA A 640 18.91 15.66 23.44
CA ALA A 640 17.95 16.13 24.43
C ALA A 640 17.70 15.06 25.50
N ALA A 641 17.34 15.47 26.72
CA ALA A 641 16.95 14.52 27.75
C ALA A 641 15.69 13.76 27.28
N LEU A 642 15.67 12.43 27.48
CA LEU A 642 14.44 11.67 27.35
C LEU A 642 13.60 12.00 28.58
N GLU A 643 12.58 12.84 28.43
CA GLU A 643 11.53 12.92 29.44
C GLU A 643 10.81 11.57 29.42
N GLU A 644 10.82 10.85 30.54
CA GLU A 644 9.94 9.70 30.76
C GLU A 644 8.50 10.24 30.81
N GLN A 645 7.87 10.40 29.66
CA GLN A 645 6.45 10.71 29.57
C GLN A 645 5.66 9.41 29.71
N GLU A 646 4.97 9.29 30.85
CA GLU A 646 3.81 8.40 30.99
C GLU A 646 2.78 8.77 29.91
N ASP A 647 2.35 7.78 29.14
CA ASP A 647 1.36 7.90 28.06
C ASP A 647 0.15 8.72 28.52
N THR A 648 0.05 9.95 28.03
CA THR A 648 -1.17 10.74 28.05
C THR A 648 -1.43 11.30 26.65
N GLU A 649 -2.42 10.72 25.98
CA GLU A 649 -3.01 11.23 24.74
C GLU A 649 -3.41 12.70 24.92
N THR A 650 -2.91 13.61 24.07
CA THR A 650 -3.63 14.84 23.75
C THR A 650 -3.26 15.37 22.36
N GLU A 651 -4.28 15.42 21.50
CA GLU A 651 -4.37 16.15 20.24
C GLU A 651 -3.95 17.61 20.37
N LEU A 652 -3.34 18.20 19.33
CA LEU A 652 -3.39 19.65 19.11
C LEU A 652 -3.41 20.00 17.61
N LEU A 653 -4.58 20.44 17.19
CA LEU A 653 -4.88 21.21 15.99
C LEU A 653 -4.05 22.51 15.94
N HIS A 654 -3.59 22.91 14.75
CA HIS A 654 -3.48 24.34 14.45
C HIS A 654 -3.87 24.77 13.04
N THR A 655 -4.60 25.87 13.06
CA THR A 655 -5.36 26.60 12.04
C THR A 655 -4.46 27.56 11.24
N THR A 656 -4.63 27.62 9.93
CA THR A 656 -4.01 28.63 9.06
C THR A 656 -4.82 29.94 9.01
N GLN A 657 -4.18 31.08 9.30
CA GLN A 657 -4.51 32.39 8.70
C GLN A 657 -3.28 33.30 8.62
N ALA A 658 -3.17 33.98 7.48
CA ALA A 658 -1.99 34.65 6.92
C ALA A 658 -1.72 36.07 7.46
N THR A 659 -0.44 36.50 7.46
CA THR A 659 0.03 37.78 6.89
C THR A 659 1.55 37.81 6.71
N SER A 660 1.99 38.59 5.72
CA SER A 660 3.32 38.71 5.07
C SER A 660 4.46 39.35 5.88
N ASN A 661 5.68 38.79 5.82
CA ASN A 661 6.92 39.42 5.26
C ASN A 661 8.22 38.62 5.56
N GLN A 662 8.96 38.29 4.48
CA GLN A 662 10.43 38.15 4.27
C GLN A 662 11.36 37.37 5.25
N ILE A 663 11.98 36.30 4.68
CA ILE A 663 13.38 35.76 4.83
C ILE A 663 13.67 35.09 6.20
N ASP A 664 14.15 33.86 6.39
CA ASP A 664 15.13 32.96 5.74
C ASP A 664 14.76 31.47 5.99
N GLY A 665 15.44 30.53 5.30
CA GLY A 665 15.07 29.11 5.20
C GLY A 665 15.25 28.22 6.44
N ALA A 666 14.45 27.15 6.47
CA ALA A 666 14.68 25.94 7.25
C ALA A 666 13.88 24.78 6.61
N ASP A 667 14.57 23.69 6.31
CA ASP A 667 13.99 22.41 5.89
C ASP A 667 13.33 21.72 7.10
N GLU A 668 12.04 21.39 7.00
CA GLU A 668 11.36 20.45 7.89
C GLU A 668 11.10 19.16 7.10
N SER A 669 11.71 18.07 7.57
CA SER A 669 11.54 16.71 7.07
C SER A 669 10.36 16.03 7.78
N ASP A 670 9.35 15.64 7.00
CA ASP A 670 8.26 14.73 7.38
C ASP A 670 8.81 13.31 7.57
N ASP A 671 8.80 12.81 8.81
CA ASP A 671 9.13 11.43 9.20
C ASP A 671 7.88 10.75 9.78
N GLU A 672 6.89 10.34 8.98
CA GLU A 672 5.88 9.34 9.40
C GLU A 672 5.32 8.56 8.19
N ASP A 673 6.10 7.62 7.64
CA ASP A 673 5.58 6.66 6.64
C ASP A 673 6.33 5.31 6.67
N TYR A 674 6.67 4.80 7.86
CA TYR A 674 7.30 3.49 8.04
C TYR A 674 6.49 2.60 8.98
N ASP A 675 5.28 2.19 8.57
CA ASP A 675 4.58 1.12 9.30
C ASP A 675 3.49 0.39 8.48
N LYS A 676 3.76 0.02 7.20
CA LYS A 676 2.84 -0.85 6.43
C LYS A 676 3.46 -1.84 5.44
N GLU A 677 4.66 -2.37 5.70
CA GLU A 677 5.17 -3.49 4.91
C GLU A 677 5.84 -4.57 5.76
N HIS A 678 5.06 -5.38 6.50
CA HIS A 678 5.46 -6.75 6.86
C HIS A 678 4.25 -7.56 7.37
N LEU A 679 3.46 -8.13 6.46
CA LEU A 679 2.57 -9.24 6.81
C LEU A 679 2.29 -10.17 5.60
N PHE A 680 3.33 -10.88 5.15
CA PHE A 680 3.16 -12.12 4.41
C PHE A 680 3.87 -13.24 5.18
N GLN A 681 3.14 -13.86 6.11
CA GLN A 681 3.53 -15.13 6.71
C GLN A 681 2.73 -16.25 6.05
N HIS A 682 3.45 -17.12 5.36
CA HIS A 682 3.03 -18.47 5.02
C HIS A 682 2.66 -19.24 6.28
N ASN A 683 1.50 -19.90 6.27
CA ASN A 683 1.27 -21.11 7.05
C ASN A 683 0.74 -22.18 6.10
N GLU A 684 1.57 -23.20 5.90
CA GLU A 684 1.15 -24.55 5.53
C GLU A 684 0.36 -25.12 6.71
N ASP A 685 -0.82 -25.69 6.46
CA ASP A 685 -1.33 -26.82 7.24
C ASP A 685 -2.45 -27.50 6.45
N ASP A 686 -2.12 -28.73 6.03
CA ASP A 686 -3.04 -29.75 5.57
C ASP A 686 -4.08 -30.06 6.66
N ASN A 687 -5.37 -30.05 6.30
CA ASN A 687 -6.31 -31.04 6.81
C ASN A 687 -7.50 -31.18 5.87
N HIS A 688 -7.54 -32.36 5.23
CA HIS A 688 -8.71 -32.99 4.67
C HIS A 688 -9.85 -33.03 5.70
N ASP A 689 -11.07 -32.70 5.26
CA ASP A 689 -12.26 -33.48 5.60
C ASP A 689 -13.35 -33.24 4.54
N ASP A 690 -13.64 -34.33 3.82
CA ASP A 690 -14.72 -34.49 2.86
C ASP A 690 -16.10 -34.27 3.52
N PHE A 691 -17.02 -33.58 2.83
CA PHE A 691 -18.42 -34.00 2.85
C PHE A 691 -19.13 -33.69 1.54
N HIS A 692 -19.81 -34.74 1.06
CA HIS A 692 -20.45 -34.96 -0.22
C HIS A 692 -21.82 -34.27 -0.41
N ASP A 693 -22.21 -34.24 -1.69
CA ASP A 693 -23.54 -34.07 -2.31
C ASP A 693 -23.96 -32.62 -2.67
N ALA A 694 -24.33 -32.28 -3.92
CA ALA A 694 -25.04 -33.08 -4.91
C ALA A 694 -24.56 -32.83 -6.36
N GLN A 695 -24.51 -33.93 -7.12
CA GLN A 695 -24.30 -33.99 -8.57
C GLN A 695 -25.51 -33.44 -9.34
N GLU A 696 -25.27 -32.54 -10.29
CA GLU A 696 -26.01 -32.53 -11.56
C GLU A 696 -25.00 -32.69 -12.70
N ALA A 697 -25.20 -33.74 -13.49
CA ALA A 697 -24.33 -34.18 -14.57
C ALA A 697 -24.41 -33.22 -15.76
N PHE A 698 -23.25 -32.79 -16.26
CA PHE A 698 -23.09 -32.23 -17.60
C PHE A 698 -22.02 -33.04 -18.33
N ASP A 699 -22.43 -33.75 -19.37
CA ASP A 699 -21.56 -34.52 -20.26
C ASP A 699 -20.59 -33.59 -20.99
N VAL A 700 -19.28 -33.81 -20.79
CA VAL A 700 -18.19 -33.17 -21.53
C VAL A 700 -17.62 -34.20 -22.50
N GLU A 701 -18.21 -34.27 -23.69
CA GLU A 701 -17.51 -34.79 -24.87
C GLU A 701 -17.33 -33.63 -25.85
N GLY A 702 -16.09 -33.18 -26.05
CA GLY A 702 -15.74 -32.36 -27.23
C GLY A 702 -14.83 -31.14 -27.06
N ASN A 703 -14.09 -30.95 -25.97
CA ASN A 703 -13.09 -29.88 -25.88
C ASN A 703 -11.66 -30.40 -26.12
N THR A 704 -11.27 -30.52 -27.39
CA THR A 704 -9.87 -30.74 -27.81
C THR A 704 -9.14 -29.39 -27.93
N PHE A 705 -8.84 -28.75 -26.80
CA PHE A 705 -8.06 -27.48 -26.79
C PHE A 705 -6.69 -27.60 -26.09
N PHE A 706 -6.41 -28.71 -25.40
CA PHE A 706 -5.11 -28.99 -24.80
C PHE A 706 -4.68 -30.41 -25.11
N ASP A 707 -4.11 -30.63 -26.29
CA ASP A 707 -3.20 -31.75 -26.56
C ASP A 707 -2.11 -31.24 -27.49
N GLY A 708 -0.94 -31.03 -26.92
CA GLY A 708 0.23 -30.47 -27.60
C GLY A 708 1.48 -30.68 -26.76
N GLU A 709 1.99 -31.91 -26.76
CA GLU A 709 3.32 -32.26 -26.28
C GLU A 709 4.43 -31.54 -27.09
N ALA A 710 5.59 -31.43 -26.44
CA ALA A 710 6.92 -31.07 -26.97
C ALA A 710 7.25 -29.57 -27.10
N TYR A 711 7.83 -29.03 -26.02
CA TYR A 711 8.68 -27.84 -26.02
C TYR A 711 10.11 -28.26 -26.42
N GLU A 712 10.58 -27.84 -27.60
CA GLU A 712 12.01 -27.87 -27.96
C GLU A 712 12.61 -26.47 -27.74
N PRO A 713 13.68 -26.32 -26.95
CA PRO A 713 14.34 -25.03 -26.76
C PRO A 713 15.07 -24.62 -28.05
N ALA A 714 14.82 -23.40 -28.52
CA ALA A 714 15.54 -22.80 -29.62
C ALA A 714 16.98 -22.48 -29.18
N GLN A 715 17.95 -22.99 -29.93
CA GLN A 715 19.36 -22.62 -29.81
C GLN A 715 19.54 -21.12 -30.07
N GLU A 716 20.14 -20.42 -29.11
CA GLU A 716 20.67 -19.07 -29.28
C GLU A 716 21.76 -19.12 -30.36
N GLY A 717 21.57 -18.31 -31.42
CA GLY A 717 22.60 -18.07 -32.41
C GLY A 717 23.53 -16.97 -31.92
N ASP A 718 24.81 -17.33 -31.77
CA ASP A 718 25.93 -16.40 -31.65
C ASP A 718 25.83 -15.30 -32.71
N GLY A 719 25.75 -14.06 -32.25
CA GLY A 719 25.91 -12.87 -33.08
C GLY A 719 27.35 -12.37 -32.99
N ASP A 720 28.16 -12.76 -33.98
CA ASP A 720 29.51 -12.26 -34.22
C ASP A 720 29.56 -10.72 -34.19
N GLU A 721 30.43 -10.19 -33.33
CA GLU A 721 31.04 -8.88 -33.47
C GLU A 721 31.84 -8.83 -34.78
N LYS A 722 31.57 -7.83 -35.63
CA LYS A 722 32.53 -7.40 -36.65
C LYS A 722 32.69 -5.89 -36.63
N GLU A 723 33.92 -5.52 -36.32
CA GLU A 723 34.60 -4.27 -36.63
C GLU A 723 34.39 -3.86 -38.10
N GLU A 724 33.96 -2.61 -38.31
CA GLU A 724 34.63 -1.60 -39.16
C GLU A 724 34.05 -0.19 -38.89
#